data_AF-A0A9R1XY93-F1
#
_entry.id   AF-A0A9R1XY93-F1
#
_cell.length_a   1.000
_cell.length_b   1.000
_cell.length_c   1.000
_cell.angle_alpha   90.00
_cell.angle_beta   90.00
_cell.angle_gamma   90.00
#
_symmetry.space_group_name_H-M   'P 1'
#
loop_
_entity.id
_entity.type
_entity.pdbx_description
1 polymer ?
#
loop_
_entity_poly.entity_id
_entity_poly.type
_entity_poly.pdbx_seq_one_letter_code
_entity_poly.pdbx_strand_id
1 'polypeptide(L)'
;MLEFYKCRSSSVEWKPSPIVALATSVDESQVAAAREDGSLEIWLVSPGAVGWHCQLTIHGDPNLRVSSLVWCSSGSCGLAAGRLLSSSIDGSISEWDLDNLTQKVVVDPIGVSIWQMATHPMCNNTKQDLGYLENGHAAIGDGDGDVTSDSEVEGDSVELYEEPITGNACIAIACDDGCVRLYDISDSDEVTYHKSLPRVSGRVLSVTWSPDARRIYSGSSDGFIRCWDAKSSHEVYRITVGLGGLGGGSELCIWSLLALRCGTLVSGDSSGSVQFWESSHGTLLQAHSCHKGDVNALAASPSHSRVFSAGSDGQVILYKASGDKSCEAIKKKCKWVYVGYVRAHTHDVRALVVAVPISREDLLVSGEEKVKRGHGTGVDLSMSYNKWAHMGIPMLISAGDDTKLFAYSANEFTKFGPHDICPAPQRPAIQLVCSSNMLLVQASKWLDIFTVDVKRGDAVSTTDMVARVKSKSKRKIICSSMSSSGRFFAYSDHVRPCLFELMRKEEGGWSISKRKLPPCIPFAHSMIFTCDSSRLMISGHDRMIYVVDVGSQKLSHRFTPCCKESDSELPPTQPPITKMFTSLDGQWLAAVNCFGDVYIFNLETQRQHWFIARLDGASVTAAGFSPGNSNVLIISTSSNQAYVFDVEAKKLGEWSRHNTFMLPRRYQDFPGEVIGLTFPPSSNSSTVIIYSARAMCLIDFGMPVGCDEDPDEKAITLKKKLLKRKLHELEGKKGGRKNFEFCAFREPVLYVGHLSKGSVLVVDKPWLEVVNNFDAQPVHRHIYGT
;
A
#
# COMPACT_ATOMS: atom_id res chain seq x y z
N MET A 1 -32.95 4.94 -18.53
CA MET A 1 -32.30 5.94 -17.67
C MET A 1 -32.15 5.29 -16.30
N LEU A 2 -30.94 5.24 -15.75
CA LEU A 2 -30.68 4.67 -14.42
C LEU A 2 -30.99 5.73 -13.36
N GLU A 3 -31.78 5.38 -12.36
CA GLU A 3 -32.05 6.22 -11.18
C GLU A 3 -31.00 5.95 -10.11
N PHE A 4 -30.39 7.02 -9.59
CA PHE A 4 -29.36 6.93 -8.56
C PHE A 4 -29.94 7.35 -7.21
N TYR A 5 -29.89 6.43 -6.24
CA TYR A 5 -30.24 6.69 -4.85
C TYR A 5 -28.97 6.84 -4.03
N LYS A 6 -28.80 7.99 -3.40
CA LYS A 6 -27.68 8.22 -2.48
C LYS A 6 -28.10 7.85 -1.07
N CYS A 7 -27.36 6.93 -0.47
CA CYS A 7 -27.44 6.64 0.95
C CYS A 7 -26.48 7.56 1.70
N ARG A 8 -26.95 8.77 2.00
CA ARG A 8 -26.25 9.71 2.89
C ARG A 8 -26.61 9.38 4.33
N SER A 9 -26.09 8.26 4.81
CA SER A 9 -26.43 7.78 6.13
C SER A 9 -25.37 8.21 7.13
N SER A 10 -25.76 9.03 8.12
CA SER A 10 -25.01 9.19 9.37
C SER A 10 -24.83 7.86 10.11
N SER A 11 -25.61 6.83 9.76
CA SER A 11 -25.59 5.51 10.38
C SER A 11 -24.49 4.59 9.86
N VAL A 12 -23.94 4.83 8.65
CA VAL A 12 -22.76 4.08 8.17
C VAL A 12 -21.51 4.72 8.78
N GLU A 13 -20.94 4.03 9.76
CA GLU A 13 -19.73 4.43 10.45
C GLU A 13 -18.49 3.97 9.67
N TRP A 14 -17.69 4.94 9.21
CA TRP A 14 -16.40 4.69 8.59
C TRP A 14 -15.37 5.62 9.22
N LYS A 15 -14.43 5.02 9.97
CA LYS A 15 -13.29 5.70 10.58
C LYS A 15 -12.02 4.91 10.23
N PRO A 16 -11.26 5.32 9.19
CA PRO A 16 -9.95 4.74 8.92
C PRO A 16 -8.99 5.02 10.09
N SER A 17 -7.98 4.16 10.27
CA SER A 17 -6.94 4.33 11.29
C SER A 17 -5.76 5.17 10.78
N PRO A 18 -5.14 5.99 11.64
CA PRO A 18 -3.89 6.71 11.35
C PRO A 18 -2.78 5.80 10.86
N ILE A 19 -1.88 6.36 10.05
CA ILE A 19 -0.68 5.66 9.58
C ILE A 19 0.48 6.12 10.46
N VAL A 20 1.14 5.15 11.10
CA VAL A 20 2.17 5.41 12.12
C VAL A 20 3.58 5.33 11.52
N ALA A 21 3.80 4.36 10.64
CA ALA A 21 5.11 4.11 10.05
C ALA A 21 4.98 3.74 8.56
N LEU A 22 5.99 4.13 7.79
CA LEU A 22 6.16 3.76 6.39
C LEU A 22 7.57 3.17 6.20
N ALA A 23 7.68 2.17 5.33
CA ALA A 23 8.98 1.65 4.91
C ALA A 23 8.92 1.19 3.45
N THR A 24 9.97 1.44 2.69
CA THR A 24 10.09 0.97 1.30
C THR A 24 10.84 -0.36 1.29
N SER A 25 10.43 -1.26 0.40
CA SER A 25 11.13 -2.53 0.14
C SER A 25 12.58 -2.31 -0.30
N VAL A 26 13.38 -3.37 -0.22
CA VAL A 26 14.82 -3.34 -0.53
C VAL A 26 15.09 -2.94 -1.98
N ASP A 27 14.21 -3.33 -2.91
CA ASP A 27 14.26 -2.98 -4.33
C ASP A 27 13.63 -1.61 -4.66
N GLU A 28 13.22 -0.86 -3.63
CA GLU A 28 12.54 0.43 -3.67
C GLU A 28 11.16 0.44 -4.34
N SER A 29 10.60 -0.72 -4.73
CA SER A 29 9.40 -0.79 -5.58
C SER A 29 8.06 -0.81 -4.82
N GLN A 30 8.07 -1.23 -3.55
CA GLN A 30 6.88 -1.39 -2.72
C GLN A 30 6.97 -0.51 -1.47
N VAL A 31 5.81 -0.08 -0.97
CA VAL A 31 5.68 0.71 0.25
C VAL A 31 4.80 -0.04 1.24
N ALA A 32 5.39 -0.39 2.38
CA ALA A 32 4.67 -0.91 3.53
C ALA A 32 4.17 0.26 4.39
N ALA A 33 2.89 0.23 4.76
CA ALA A 33 2.25 1.21 5.62
C ALA A 33 1.60 0.52 6.83
N ALA A 34 2.11 0.82 8.04
CA ALA A 34 1.52 0.33 9.28
C ALA A 34 0.52 1.34 9.84
N ARG A 35 -0.66 0.85 10.16
CA ARG A 35 -1.73 1.64 10.78
C ARG A 35 -1.76 1.43 12.30
N GLU A 36 -2.31 2.42 13.00
CA GLU A 36 -2.40 2.42 14.47
C GLU A 36 -3.28 1.27 15.01
N ASP A 37 -4.18 0.73 14.19
CA ASP A 37 -5.03 -0.41 14.56
C ASP A 37 -4.35 -1.77 14.40
N GLY A 38 -3.02 -1.78 14.17
CA GLY A 38 -2.20 -2.98 14.00
C GLY A 38 -2.31 -3.62 12.63
N SER A 39 -2.96 -2.96 11.65
CA SER A 39 -2.94 -3.46 10.27
C SER A 39 -1.74 -2.97 9.49
N LEU A 40 -1.28 -3.80 8.56
CA LEU A 40 -0.20 -3.52 7.64
C LEU A 40 -0.75 -3.57 6.20
N GLU A 41 -0.44 -2.56 5.41
CA GLU A 41 -0.80 -2.49 3.99
C GLU A 41 0.46 -2.49 3.13
N ILE A 42 0.46 -3.26 2.04
CA ILE A 42 1.53 -3.25 1.04
C ILE A 42 1.02 -2.60 -0.24
N TRP A 43 1.65 -1.49 -0.60
CA TRP A 43 1.32 -0.65 -1.74
C TRP A 43 2.38 -0.77 -2.83
N LEU A 44 1.95 -0.88 -4.08
CA LEU A 44 2.84 -0.90 -5.24
C LEU A 44 2.19 -0.21 -6.44
N VAL A 45 2.98 0.07 -7.47
CA VAL A 45 2.47 0.52 -8.77
C VAL A 45 2.57 -0.65 -9.73
N SER A 46 1.44 -1.17 -10.20
CA SER A 46 1.46 -2.26 -11.18
C SER A 46 1.93 -1.78 -12.55
N PRO A 47 2.60 -2.62 -13.35
CA PRO A 47 2.96 -2.26 -14.72
C PRO A 47 1.72 -1.78 -15.50
N GLY A 48 1.79 -0.59 -16.11
CA GLY A 48 0.68 0.03 -16.84
C GLY A 48 -0.45 0.64 -15.98
N ALA A 49 -0.43 0.48 -14.65
CA ALA A 49 -1.40 1.07 -13.72
C ALA A 49 -1.12 2.53 -13.34
N VAL A 50 -2.06 3.41 -13.61
CA VAL A 50 -1.93 4.87 -13.39
C VAL A 50 -1.71 5.30 -11.93
N GLY A 51 -2.03 4.45 -10.95
CA GLY A 51 -1.98 4.78 -9.53
C GLY A 51 -1.39 3.69 -8.65
N TRP A 52 -1.26 4.02 -7.37
CA TRP A 52 -0.89 3.06 -6.34
C TRP A 52 -2.02 2.07 -6.09
N HIS A 53 -1.66 0.80 -6.04
CA HIS A 53 -2.53 -0.34 -5.76
C HIS A 53 -2.19 -0.91 -4.39
N CYS A 54 -3.20 -1.13 -3.54
CA CYS A 54 -3.02 -1.85 -2.29
C CYS A 54 -3.14 -3.35 -2.57
N GLN A 55 -2.00 -4.03 -2.68
CA GLN A 55 -1.96 -5.45 -3.01
C GLN A 55 -2.39 -6.30 -1.81
N LEU A 56 -1.80 -6.02 -0.64
CA LEU A 56 -1.99 -6.82 0.56
C LEU A 56 -2.48 -5.96 1.72
N THR A 57 -3.40 -6.51 2.50
CA THR A 57 -3.78 -5.99 3.81
C THR A 57 -3.67 -7.14 4.80
N ILE A 58 -2.73 -7.02 5.74
CA ILE A 58 -2.50 -8.01 6.79
C ILE A 58 -3.06 -7.44 8.08
N HIS A 59 -3.91 -8.21 8.75
CA HIS A 59 -4.52 -7.81 10.02
C HIS A 59 -3.69 -8.38 11.17
N GLY A 60 -2.82 -7.55 11.75
CA GLY A 60 -2.03 -7.91 12.93
C GLY A 60 -2.82 -7.83 14.24
N ASP A 61 -2.11 -7.98 15.35
CA ASP A 61 -2.67 -7.84 16.70
C ASP A 61 -2.85 -6.35 17.04
N PRO A 62 -4.08 -5.87 17.31
CA PRO A 62 -4.32 -4.49 17.69
C PRO A 62 -3.68 -4.08 19.03
N ASN A 63 -3.22 -5.03 19.84
CA ASN A 63 -2.48 -4.75 21.08
C ASN A 63 -1.00 -4.46 20.81
N LEU A 64 -0.45 -4.99 19.71
CA LEU A 64 0.93 -4.74 19.28
C LEU A 64 0.96 -3.48 18.42
N ARG A 65 0.98 -2.33 19.09
CA ARG A 65 1.04 -1.02 18.42
C ARG A 65 2.41 -0.82 17.76
N VAL A 66 2.43 -0.85 16.43
CA VAL A 66 3.63 -0.63 15.63
C VAL A 66 4.17 0.78 15.84
N SER A 67 5.46 0.90 16.13
CA SER A 67 6.19 2.17 16.26
C SER A 67 7.10 2.46 15.06
N SER A 68 7.75 1.44 14.51
CA SER A 68 8.69 1.57 13.39
C SER A 68 8.60 0.36 12.46
N LEU A 69 8.90 0.58 11.18
CA LEU A 69 8.94 -0.45 10.14
C LEU A 69 10.30 -0.41 9.43
N VAL A 70 10.86 -1.58 9.12
CA VAL A 70 12.07 -1.70 8.31
C VAL A 70 12.02 -2.92 7.41
N TRP A 71 12.60 -2.79 6.22
CA TRP A 71 12.86 -3.91 5.32
C TRP A 71 14.34 -4.29 5.37
N CYS A 72 14.60 -5.60 5.46
CA CYS A 72 15.94 -6.17 5.54
C CYS A 72 16.19 -7.08 4.35
N SER A 73 17.35 -6.97 3.71
CA SER A 73 17.79 -7.97 2.74
C SER A 73 18.27 -9.22 3.47
N SER A 74 17.68 -10.38 3.19
CA SER A 74 18.24 -11.67 3.62
C SER A 74 19.36 -12.08 2.66
N GLY A 75 20.48 -12.57 3.17
CA GLY A 75 21.75 -12.71 2.45
C GLY A 75 21.81 -13.85 1.44
N SER A 76 20.85 -14.77 1.41
CA SER A 76 20.91 -15.92 0.49
C SER A 76 19.55 -16.47 0.00
N CYS A 77 18.43 -15.89 0.43
CA CYS A 77 17.10 -16.37 0.07
C CYS A 77 16.53 -15.51 -1.07
N GLY A 78 16.18 -16.12 -2.21
CA GLY A 78 15.66 -15.46 -3.42
C GLY A 78 14.32 -14.69 -3.30
N LEU A 79 13.93 -14.23 -2.11
CA LEU A 79 12.83 -13.29 -1.91
C LEU A 79 13.29 -11.89 -2.34
N ALA A 80 12.96 -11.51 -3.57
CA ALA A 80 13.33 -10.23 -4.18
C ALA A 80 12.90 -8.99 -3.36
N ALA A 81 11.93 -9.11 -2.44
CA ALA A 81 11.39 -8.00 -1.65
C ALA A 81 12.09 -7.78 -0.29
N GLY A 82 12.81 -8.77 0.26
CA GLY A 82 13.38 -8.74 1.61
C GLY A 82 12.39 -9.14 2.72
N ARG A 83 12.88 -9.16 3.97
CA ARG A 83 12.12 -9.44 5.20
C ARG A 83 11.55 -8.15 5.79
N LEU A 84 10.27 -8.14 6.15
CA LEU A 84 9.60 -6.99 6.74
C LEU A 84 9.44 -7.15 8.25
N LEU A 85 10.07 -6.24 9.01
CA LEU A 85 10.06 -6.24 10.46
C LEU A 85 9.38 -4.97 10.98
N SER A 86 8.64 -5.12 12.08
CA SER A 86 8.05 -4.02 12.83
C SER A 86 8.42 -4.10 14.29
N SER A 87 8.71 -2.94 14.89
CA SER A 87 8.82 -2.82 16.34
C SER A 87 7.51 -2.36 16.93
N SER A 88 7.27 -2.75 18.19
CA SER A 88 6.11 -2.35 18.95
C SER A 88 6.49 -1.49 20.16
N ILE A 89 5.52 -0.71 20.64
CA ILE A 89 5.69 0.13 21.85
C ILE A 89 5.89 -0.71 23.12
N ASP A 90 5.53 -1.99 23.14
CA ASP A 90 5.80 -2.90 24.28
C ASP A 90 7.25 -3.46 24.29
N GLY A 91 8.03 -3.15 23.27
CA GLY A 91 9.41 -3.63 23.10
C GLY A 91 9.54 -4.95 22.35
N SER A 92 8.45 -5.48 21.80
CA SER A 92 8.52 -6.66 20.92
C SER A 92 8.93 -6.29 19.49
N ILE A 93 9.49 -7.26 18.79
CA ILE A 93 9.75 -7.19 17.34
C ILE A 93 8.93 -8.28 16.68
N SER A 94 8.18 -7.91 15.64
CA SER A 94 7.39 -8.82 14.84
C SER A 94 7.86 -8.85 13.40
N GLU A 95 7.81 -10.04 12.80
CA GLU A 95 7.98 -10.29 11.38
C GLU A 95 6.63 -10.44 10.70
N TRP A 96 6.51 -9.86 9.50
CA TRP A 96 5.31 -9.93 8.67
C TRP A 96 5.53 -10.92 7.54
N ASP A 97 4.84 -12.05 7.63
CA ASP A 97 4.82 -13.06 6.58
C ASP A 97 3.78 -12.66 5.53
N LEU A 98 4.26 -12.22 4.37
CA LEU A 98 3.44 -11.77 3.25
C LEU A 98 2.77 -12.93 2.50
N ASP A 99 3.36 -14.13 2.57
CA ASP A 99 2.84 -15.32 1.92
C ASP A 99 1.73 -15.97 2.74
N ASN A 100 1.80 -15.92 4.07
CA ASN A 100 0.74 -16.43 4.95
C ASN A 100 -0.24 -15.35 5.43
N LEU A 101 0.07 -14.07 5.20
CA LEU A 101 -0.71 -12.93 5.70
C LEU A 101 -0.85 -12.95 7.23
N THR A 102 0.27 -13.17 7.91
CA THR A 102 0.31 -13.29 9.37
C THR A 102 1.43 -12.43 9.97
N GLN A 103 1.22 -12.00 11.22
CA GLN A 103 2.24 -11.36 12.05
C GLN A 103 2.80 -12.40 13.03
N LYS A 104 4.13 -12.57 13.06
CA LYS A 104 4.84 -13.47 13.98
C LYS A 104 5.75 -12.65 14.88
N VAL A 105 5.59 -12.76 16.20
CA VAL A 105 6.55 -12.15 17.14
C VAL A 105 7.85 -12.95 17.10
N VAL A 106 8.96 -12.28 16.80
CA VAL A 106 10.31 -12.88 16.70
C VAL A 106 11.19 -12.52 17.89
N VAL A 107 10.92 -11.37 18.53
CA VAL A 107 11.55 -10.98 19.80
C VAL A 107 10.45 -10.63 20.79
N ASP A 108 10.46 -11.32 21.92
CA ASP A 108 9.47 -11.13 22.99
C ASP A 108 9.55 -9.72 23.61
N PRO A 109 8.44 -9.21 24.19
CA PRO A 109 8.42 -7.90 24.82
C PRO A 109 9.44 -7.78 25.96
N ILE A 110 10.37 -6.84 25.83
CA ILE A 110 11.40 -6.54 26.84
C ILE A 110 10.84 -5.60 27.93
N GLY A 111 9.63 -5.04 27.75
CA GLY A 111 9.03 -4.06 28.65
C GLY A 111 9.64 -2.66 28.51
N VAL A 112 10.35 -2.41 27.42
CA VAL A 112 10.94 -1.11 27.06
C VAL A 112 10.45 -0.72 25.68
N SER A 113 9.87 0.48 25.55
CA SER A 113 9.35 0.94 24.27
C SER A 113 10.46 1.12 23.25
N ILE A 114 10.20 0.66 22.03
CA ILE A 114 11.07 0.90 20.87
C ILE A 114 10.50 2.06 20.07
N TRP A 115 11.33 3.07 19.79
CA TRP A 115 10.92 4.27 19.06
C TRP A 115 11.23 4.19 17.56
N GLN A 116 12.44 3.76 17.19
CA GLN A 116 12.86 3.65 15.79
C GLN A 116 13.80 2.46 15.60
N MET A 117 13.72 1.83 14.42
CA MET A 117 14.68 0.85 13.94
C MET A 117 15.42 1.38 12.71
N ALA A 118 16.67 0.96 12.52
CA ALA A 118 17.45 1.24 11.33
C ALA A 118 18.26 0.01 10.92
N THR A 119 18.22 -0.32 9.63
CA THR A 119 18.92 -1.47 9.06
C THR A 119 20.34 -1.11 8.65
N HIS A 120 21.24 -2.06 8.84
CA HIS A 120 22.62 -1.98 8.38
C HIS A 120 22.63 -1.92 6.85
N PRO A 121 23.28 -0.90 6.24
CA PRO A 121 23.34 -0.81 4.79
C PRO A 121 24.24 -1.93 4.24
N MET A 122 23.73 -2.71 3.30
CA MET A 122 24.54 -3.71 2.60
C MET A 122 25.45 -3.01 1.60
N CYS A 123 26.77 -3.13 1.78
CA CYS A 123 27.72 -2.73 0.75
C CYS A 123 27.70 -3.77 -0.38
N ASN A 124 26.98 -3.50 -1.47
CA ASN A 124 27.18 -4.21 -2.74
C ASN A 124 28.55 -3.81 -3.33
N ASN A 125 29.64 -4.34 -2.78
CA ASN A 125 30.97 -4.28 -3.38
C ASN A 125 31.09 -5.31 -4.53
N THR A 126 30.23 -5.22 -5.54
CA THR A 126 30.31 -6.07 -6.76
C THR A 126 30.49 -5.26 -8.04
N LYS A 127 31.13 -4.08 -7.95
CA LYS A 127 31.59 -3.31 -9.12
C LYS A 127 33.00 -2.71 -9.02
N GLN A 128 33.85 -3.22 -8.13
CA GLN A 128 35.30 -2.96 -8.16
C GLN A 128 36.01 -4.30 -8.06
N ASP A 129 36.37 -4.81 -9.24
CA ASP A 129 37.42 -5.80 -9.55
C ASP A 129 37.03 -6.61 -10.80
N LEU A 130 36.64 -5.90 -11.86
CA LEU A 130 36.89 -6.37 -13.22
C LEU A 130 38.14 -5.63 -13.66
N GLY A 131 39.28 -6.29 -13.45
CA GLY A 131 40.58 -5.82 -13.85
C GLY A 131 40.59 -5.39 -15.31
N TYR A 132 41.32 -4.31 -15.53
CA TYR A 132 41.87 -3.88 -16.81
C TYR A 132 42.16 -5.08 -17.74
N LEU A 133 41.26 -5.35 -18.70
CA LEU A 133 41.67 -5.93 -19.97
C LEU A 133 42.07 -4.76 -20.86
N GLU A 134 43.31 -4.30 -20.68
CA GLU A 134 43.97 -3.47 -21.67
C GLU A 134 44.22 -4.28 -22.95
N ASN A 135 44.11 -3.56 -24.06
CA ASN A 135 44.16 -4.04 -25.41
C ASN A 135 45.47 -4.78 -25.73
N GLY A 136 45.34 -5.82 -26.54
CA GLY A 136 46.46 -6.58 -27.05
C GLY A 136 47.46 -5.74 -27.84
N HIS A 137 48.73 -5.91 -27.52
CA HIS A 137 49.82 -5.86 -28.48
C HIS A 137 50.86 -6.92 -28.13
N ALA A 138 51.09 -7.82 -29.07
CA ALA A 138 52.13 -8.84 -29.03
C ALA A 138 53.50 -8.20 -29.22
N ALA A 139 54.45 -8.54 -28.34
CA ALA A 139 55.88 -8.48 -28.63
C ALA A 139 56.61 -9.55 -27.81
N ILE A 140 57.43 -10.31 -28.53
CA ILE A 140 58.27 -11.43 -28.11
C ILE A 140 59.55 -10.90 -27.43
N GLY A 141 60.09 -11.62 -26.44
CA GLY A 141 61.47 -11.42 -25.97
C GLY A 141 61.84 -12.26 -24.73
N ASP A 142 62.81 -13.15 -24.92
CA ASP A 142 63.38 -14.17 -24.02
C ASP A 142 64.09 -13.67 -22.74
N GLY A 143 64.25 -14.58 -21.76
CA GLY A 143 65.59 -14.92 -21.23
C GLY A 143 65.97 -14.55 -19.77
N ASP A 144 66.04 -15.59 -18.92
CA ASP A 144 67.06 -15.93 -17.89
C ASP A 144 67.48 -15.02 -16.70
N GLY A 145 67.64 -15.68 -15.54
CA GLY A 145 68.73 -15.46 -14.55
C GLY A 145 68.32 -14.79 -13.21
N ASP A 146 68.26 -15.53 -12.09
CA ASP A 146 69.34 -15.73 -11.07
C ASP A 146 69.33 -14.63 -9.96
N VAL A 147 68.79 -14.90 -8.76
CA VAL A 147 69.44 -15.29 -7.48
C VAL A 147 69.97 -14.13 -6.60
N THR A 148 69.50 -14.15 -5.34
CA THR A 148 70.01 -13.55 -4.07
C THR A 148 70.10 -12.04 -3.89
N SER A 149 69.49 -11.53 -2.82
CA SER A 149 70.23 -10.94 -1.69
C SER A 149 69.29 -10.59 -0.53
N ASP A 150 69.76 -10.93 0.66
CA ASP A 150 69.18 -10.73 1.99
C ASP A 150 68.92 -9.26 2.34
N SER A 151 67.88 -9.04 3.16
CA SER A 151 67.95 -8.11 4.29
C SER A 151 66.81 -8.38 5.28
N GLU A 152 67.18 -8.91 6.45
CA GLU A 152 66.37 -8.98 7.65
C GLU A 152 66.04 -7.56 8.15
N VAL A 153 64.75 -7.27 8.36
CA VAL A 153 64.31 -6.23 9.28
C VAL A 153 63.17 -6.81 10.10
N GLU A 154 63.44 -7.02 11.38
CA GLU A 154 62.41 -7.28 12.38
C GLU A 154 61.43 -6.11 12.43
N GLY A 155 60.18 -6.41 12.13
CA GLY A 155 59.04 -5.52 12.31
C GLY A 155 57.87 -6.38 12.73
N ASP A 156 57.65 -6.43 14.04
CA ASP A 156 56.53 -7.08 14.72
C ASP A 156 55.22 -6.51 14.14
N SER A 157 54.73 -7.17 13.08
CA SER A 157 53.51 -6.85 12.38
C SER A 157 52.53 -7.95 12.74
N VAL A 158 51.73 -7.66 13.76
CA VAL A 158 50.51 -8.43 14.02
C VAL A 158 49.63 -8.23 12.79
N GLU A 159 49.72 -9.15 11.83
CA GLU A 159 48.72 -9.32 10.79
C GLU A 159 47.42 -9.70 11.52
N LEU A 160 46.66 -8.67 11.87
CA LEU A 160 45.24 -8.82 12.15
C LEU A 160 44.63 -9.29 10.84
N TYR A 161 44.45 -10.61 10.74
CA TYR A 161 43.55 -11.22 9.78
C TYR A 161 42.20 -10.50 9.93
N GLU A 162 41.94 -9.52 9.05
CA GLU A 162 40.61 -8.96 8.89
C GLU A 162 39.76 -10.08 8.31
N GLU A 163 39.10 -10.85 9.19
CA GLU A 163 38.02 -11.70 8.75
C GLU A 163 37.00 -10.80 8.03
N PRO A 164 36.68 -11.07 6.75
CA PRO A 164 35.59 -10.37 6.11
C PRO A 164 34.34 -10.76 6.91
N ILE A 165 33.66 -9.76 7.48
CA ILE A 165 32.34 -9.97 8.08
C ILE A 165 31.46 -10.49 6.94
N THR A 166 31.32 -11.81 6.85
CA THR A 166 30.29 -12.48 6.08
C THR A 166 28.98 -11.89 6.58
N GLY A 167 28.43 -11.00 5.76
CA GLY A 167 27.51 -9.94 6.16
C GLY A 167 26.13 -10.44 6.50
N ASN A 168 25.93 -10.85 7.75
CA ASN A 168 24.59 -10.98 8.32
C ASN A 168 23.96 -9.58 8.41
N ALA A 169 22.70 -9.46 8.01
CA ALA A 169 21.98 -8.21 8.14
C ALA A 169 21.84 -7.85 9.64
N CYS A 170 22.10 -6.60 10.02
CA CYS A 170 22.00 -6.14 11.40
C CYS A 170 20.98 -4.99 11.50
N ILE A 171 20.27 -4.90 12.63
CA ILE A 171 19.36 -3.79 12.95
C ILE A 171 19.83 -3.10 14.22
N ALA A 172 19.85 -1.76 14.17
CA ALA A 172 19.96 -0.91 15.34
C ALA A 172 18.58 -0.43 15.79
N ILE A 173 18.33 -0.48 17.10
CA ILE A 173 17.04 -0.18 17.71
C ILE A 173 17.21 0.90 18.77
N ALA A 174 16.46 1.99 18.64
CA ALA A 174 16.37 3.08 19.58
C ALA A 174 15.32 2.78 20.66
N CYS A 175 15.73 2.76 21.92
CA CYS A 175 14.87 2.39 23.04
C CYS A 175 14.63 3.54 24.02
N ASP A 176 13.47 3.50 24.68
CA ASP A 176 13.05 4.50 25.67
C ASP A 176 13.96 4.56 26.91
N ASP A 177 14.63 3.46 27.24
CA ASP A 177 15.51 3.38 28.40
C ASP A 177 16.87 4.07 28.22
N GLY A 178 17.13 4.67 27.04
CA GLY A 178 18.38 5.34 26.73
C GLY A 178 19.44 4.42 26.13
N CYS A 179 19.08 3.20 25.75
CA CYS A 179 20.00 2.27 25.08
C CYS A 179 19.73 2.23 23.57
N VAL A 180 20.79 1.98 22.79
CA VAL A 180 20.65 1.48 21.41
C VAL A 180 21.03 0.01 21.42
N ARG A 181 20.13 -0.86 20.95
CA ARG A 181 20.35 -2.31 20.89
C ARG A 181 20.58 -2.76 19.46
N LEU A 182 21.52 -3.67 19.28
CA LEU A 182 21.87 -4.27 17.99
C LEU A 182 21.38 -5.72 17.95
N TYR A 183 20.71 -6.07 16.86
CA TYR A 183 20.22 -7.42 16.59
C TYR A 183 20.75 -7.90 15.25
N ASP A 184 21.24 -9.13 15.22
CA ASP A 184 21.65 -9.79 13.99
C ASP A 184 20.46 -10.57 13.43
N ILE A 185 20.31 -10.50 12.11
CA ILE A 185 19.33 -11.22 11.33
C ILE A 185 20.07 -12.29 10.56
N SER A 186 19.80 -13.53 10.92
CA SER A 186 20.32 -14.70 10.21
C SER A 186 19.46 -15.05 9.00
N ASP A 187 20.05 -15.78 8.06
CA ASP A 187 19.33 -16.37 6.91
C ASP A 187 18.34 -17.48 7.34
N SER A 188 18.49 -18.03 8.55
CA SER A 188 17.59 -19.04 9.14
C SER A 188 16.34 -18.45 9.80
N ASP A 189 15.95 -17.24 9.41
CA ASP A 189 14.82 -16.47 9.94
C ASP A 189 14.89 -16.08 11.44
N GLU A 190 16.01 -16.31 12.12
CA GLU A 190 16.17 -15.95 13.52
C GLU A 190 16.72 -14.52 13.68
N VAL A 191 16.13 -13.79 14.63
CA VAL A 191 16.59 -12.46 15.06
C VAL A 191 17.23 -12.61 16.43
N THR A 192 18.55 -12.45 16.49
CA THR A 192 19.34 -12.71 17.71
C THR A 192 19.91 -11.41 18.27
N TYR A 193 19.81 -11.23 19.58
CA TYR A 193 20.43 -10.09 20.26
C TYR A 193 21.96 -10.16 20.14
N HIS A 194 22.58 -9.09 19.64
CA HIS A 194 24.03 -8.99 19.48
C HIS A 194 24.67 -8.26 20.66
N LYS A 195 24.36 -6.96 20.81
CA LYS A 195 24.99 -6.08 21.82
C LYS A 195 24.13 -4.84 22.08
N SER A 196 24.32 -4.20 23.23
CA SER A 196 23.77 -2.88 23.55
C SER A 196 24.89 -1.84 23.62
N LEU A 197 24.65 -0.66 23.06
CA LEU A 197 25.50 0.51 23.24
C LEU A 197 25.33 1.06 24.67
N PRO A 198 26.33 1.80 25.19
CA PRO A 198 26.25 2.45 26.50
C PRO A 198 24.99 3.29 26.69
N ARG A 199 24.36 3.14 27.86
CA ARG A 199 23.12 3.83 28.21
C ARG A 199 23.35 5.34 28.35
N VAL A 200 22.44 6.13 27.78
CA VAL A 200 22.41 7.59 27.90
C VAL A 200 21.29 8.05 28.84
N SER A 201 21.34 9.32 29.28
CA SER A 201 20.39 9.85 30.28
C SER A 201 18.99 10.11 29.73
N GLY A 202 18.87 10.44 28.44
CA GLY A 202 17.58 10.66 27.76
C GLY A 202 17.08 9.40 27.05
N ARG A 203 15.83 9.46 26.56
CA ARG A 203 15.25 8.43 25.70
C ARG A 203 15.94 8.49 24.34
N VAL A 204 16.30 7.36 23.75
CA VAL A 204 16.75 7.37 22.35
C VAL A 204 15.51 7.28 21.48
N LEU A 205 15.26 8.34 20.71
CA LEU A 205 14.06 8.49 19.88
C LEU A 205 14.33 8.12 18.42
N SER A 206 15.55 8.34 17.96
CA SER A 206 15.94 8.07 16.58
C SER A 206 17.31 7.41 16.47
N VAL A 207 17.48 6.60 15.43
CA VAL A 207 18.73 5.91 15.12
C VAL A 207 18.93 5.80 13.62
N THR A 208 20.17 5.95 13.14
CA THR A 208 20.52 5.75 11.73
C THR A 208 21.97 5.29 11.60
N TRP A 209 22.25 4.48 10.58
CA TRP A 209 23.61 4.03 10.25
C TRP A 209 24.29 5.04 9.33
N SER A 210 25.61 5.15 9.42
CA SER A 210 26.39 5.80 8.37
C SER A 210 26.32 4.97 7.08
N PRO A 211 26.43 5.59 5.90
CA PRO A 211 26.38 4.86 4.62
C PRO A 211 27.47 3.79 4.45
N ASP A 212 28.59 3.94 5.15
CA ASP A 212 29.70 2.98 5.19
C ASP A 212 29.55 1.93 6.31
N ALA A 213 28.44 1.97 7.06
CA ALA A 213 28.12 1.12 8.21
C ALA A 213 29.12 1.13 9.38
N ARG A 214 30.11 2.03 9.36
CA ARG A 214 31.15 2.11 10.42
C ARG A 214 30.67 2.85 11.66
N ARG A 215 29.65 3.69 11.54
CA ARG A 215 29.14 4.55 12.61
C ARG A 215 27.64 4.39 12.76
N ILE A 216 27.17 4.50 13.99
CA ILE A 216 25.75 4.59 14.33
C ILE A 216 25.51 5.97 14.93
N TYR A 217 24.46 6.66 14.48
CA TYR A 217 24.03 7.92 15.04
C TYR A 217 22.73 7.71 15.83
N SER A 218 22.68 8.21 17.06
CA SER A 218 21.49 8.14 17.91
C SER A 218 21.05 9.53 18.36
N GLY A 219 19.77 9.86 18.15
CA GLY A 219 19.15 11.10 18.58
C GLY A 219 18.35 10.87 19.85
N SER A 220 18.58 11.69 20.87
CA SER A 220 18.01 11.51 22.19
C SER A 220 17.14 12.69 22.63
N SER A 221 16.27 12.46 23.62
CA SER A 221 15.43 13.49 24.24
C SER A 221 16.22 14.46 25.12
N ASP A 222 17.51 14.20 25.37
CA ASP A 222 18.41 15.10 26.09
C ASP A 222 19.03 16.20 25.21
N GLY A 223 18.61 16.32 23.95
CA GLY A 223 19.10 17.32 23.00
C GLY A 223 20.45 16.99 22.36
N PHE A 224 20.99 15.78 22.58
CA PHE A 224 22.26 15.36 21.98
C PHE A 224 22.07 14.30 20.89
N ILE A 225 22.81 14.47 19.80
CA ILE A 225 23.07 13.39 18.85
C ILE A 225 24.41 12.77 19.22
N ARG A 226 24.46 11.45 19.37
CA ARG A 226 25.71 10.72 19.66
C ARG A 226 26.13 9.90 18.46
N CYS A 227 27.43 9.88 18.21
CA CYS A 227 28.06 9.04 17.21
C CYS A 227 28.77 7.89 17.92
N TRP A 228 28.43 6.67 17.55
CA TRP A 228 29.02 5.44 18.07
C TRP A 228 29.82 4.77 16.97
N ASP A 229 30.95 4.18 17.34
CA ASP A 229 31.66 3.26 16.45
C ASP A 229 30.92 1.91 16.46
N ALA A 230 30.52 1.43 15.28
CA ALA A 230 29.77 0.19 15.16
C ALA A 230 30.58 -1.03 15.62
N LYS A 231 31.91 -1.03 15.40
CA LYS A 231 32.78 -2.16 15.78
C LYS A 231 33.08 -2.15 17.28
N SER A 232 33.56 -1.03 17.80
CA SER A 232 33.98 -0.93 19.20
C SER A 232 32.83 -0.65 20.17
N SER A 233 31.68 -0.18 19.68
CA SER A 233 30.52 0.25 20.49
C SER A 233 30.82 1.41 21.45
N HIS A 234 31.91 2.15 21.23
CA HIS A 234 32.25 3.33 22.01
C HIS A 234 31.68 4.61 21.40
N GLU A 235 31.35 5.58 22.27
CA GLU A 235 30.98 6.93 21.85
C GLU A 235 32.22 7.63 21.27
N VAL A 236 32.17 7.99 19.99
CA VAL A 236 33.25 8.70 19.29
C VAL A 236 33.17 10.19 19.58
N TYR A 237 31.97 10.78 19.45
CA TYR A 237 31.70 12.17 19.77
C TYR A 237 30.19 12.41 19.95
N ARG A 238 29.85 13.59 20.50
CA ARG A 238 28.47 14.08 20.64
C ARG A 238 28.28 15.43 19.95
N ILE A 239 27.06 15.68 19.50
CA ILE A 239 26.61 16.94 18.88
C ILE A 239 25.50 17.53 19.76
N THR A 240 25.61 18.80 20.11
CA THR A 240 24.54 19.55 20.79
C THR A 240 23.63 20.20 19.76
N VAL A 241 22.35 19.82 19.76
CA VAL A 241 21.35 20.39 18.86
C VAL A 241 20.83 21.72 19.43
N GLY A 242 20.45 22.67 18.57
CA GLY A 242 19.81 23.92 19.00
C GLY A 242 20.76 25.12 19.17
N LEU A 243 22.03 25.00 18.73
CA LEU A 243 23.05 26.07 18.74
C LEU A 243 22.75 27.26 17.78
N GLY A 244 21.55 27.34 17.19
CA GLY A 244 21.19 28.27 16.11
C GLY A 244 20.13 29.34 16.43
N GLY A 245 19.64 29.42 17.67
CA GLY A 245 18.78 30.53 18.13
C GLY A 245 17.28 30.31 17.93
N LEU A 246 16.63 29.79 18.98
CA LEU A 246 15.24 30.10 19.39
C LEU A 246 14.79 29.35 20.67
N GLY A 247 15.68 28.61 21.36
CA GLY A 247 15.30 28.00 22.64
C GLY A 247 16.46 27.31 23.35
N GLY A 248 17.32 28.09 24.02
CA GLY A 248 18.13 27.55 25.11
C GLY A 248 17.24 27.50 26.35
N GLY A 249 16.64 26.36 26.68
CA GLY A 249 15.81 26.29 27.89
C GLY A 249 15.00 25.02 28.19
N SER A 250 14.78 24.10 27.25
CA SER A 250 14.09 22.83 27.56
C SER A 250 14.68 21.69 26.76
N GLU A 251 14.66 20.48 27.33
CA GLU A 251 15.11 19.22 26.73
C GLU A 251 14.57 19.05 25.29
N LEU A 252 15.41 19.31 24.29
CA LEU A 252 15.04 19.19 22.87
C LEU A 252 14.97 17.71 22.49
N CYS A 253 13.88 17.31 21.85
CA CYS A 253 13.72 15.95 21.35
C CYS A 253 14.18 15.84 19.90
N ILE A 254 15.09 14.90 19.62
CA ILE A 254 15.56 14.61 18.26
C ILE A 254 14.74 13.45 17.70
N TRP A 255 13.64 13.79 17.04
CA TRP A 255 12.64 12.84 16.54
C TRP A 255 13.11 12.02 15.35
N SER A 256 13.97 12.59 14.48
CA SER A 256 14.39 11.92 13.25
C SER A 256 15.84 12.22 12.89
N LEU A 257 16.52 11.19 12.38
CA LEU A 257 17.89 11.27 11.86
C LEU A 257 17.98 10.62 10.48
N LEU A 258 18.80 11.20 9.61
CA LEU A 258 19.05 10.67 8.27
C LEU A 258 20.51 10.92 7.88
N ALA A 259 21.26 9.85 7.62
CA ALA A 259 22.62 9.95 7.09
C ALA A 259 22.63 9.93 5.56
N LEU A 260 23.39 10.84 4.93
CA LEU A 260 23.48 10.97 3.48
C LEU A 260 24.83 10.48 2.96
N ARG A 261 24.85 9.94 1.73
CA ARG A 261 26.08 9.46 1.05
C ARG A 261 27.16 10.52 0.89
N CYS A 262 26.80 11.81 0.88
CA CYS A 262 27.75 12.92 0.83
C CYS A 262 28.46 13.21 2.17
N GLY A 263 28.24 12.39 3.20
CA GLY A 263 28.82 12.61 4.53
C GLY A 263 28.13 13.72 5.33
N THR A 264 26.89 14.05 4.98
CA THR A 264 26.04 14.95 5.77
C THR A 264 25.05 14.15 6.61
N LEU A 265 24.95 14.46 7.90
CA LEU A 265 23.92 13.97 8.79
C LEU A 265 22.81 15.02 8.89
N VAL A 266 21.55 14.62 8.79
CA VAL A 266 20.39 15.51 8.93
C VAL A 266 19.62 15.13 10.19
N SER A 267 19.21 16.13 10.96
CA SER A 267 18.40 15.94 12.16
C SER A 267 17.13 16.81 12.12
N GLY A 268 16.01 16.23 12.53
CA GLY A 268 14.75 16.94 12.79
C GLY A 268 14.46 16.95 14.28
N ASP A 269 14.18 18.12 14.83
CA ASP A 269 13.96 18.31 16.27
C ASP A 269 12.55 18.83 16.61
N SER A 270 12.23 18.82 17.91
CA SER A 270 10.97 19.32 18.47
C SER A 270 10.81 20.84 18.40
N SER A 271 11.85 21.60 18.03
CA SER A 271 11.73 23.04 17.79
C SER A 271 11.20 23.38 16.39
N GLY A 272 11.02 22.38 15.52
CA GLY A 272 10.70 22.57 14.12
C GLY A 272 11.93 22.87 13.24
N SER A 273 13.14 22.66 13.77
CA SER A 273 14.38 22.92 13.04
C SER A 273 14.89 21.66 12.35
N VAL A 274 15.30 21.82 11.10
CA VAL A 274 16.02 20.81 10.32
C VAL A 274 17.48 21.24 10.21
N GLN A 275 18.38 20.48 10.83
CA GLN A 275 19.79 20.83 10.94
C GLN A 275 20.65 19.83 10.15
N PHE A 276 21.64 20.35 9.44
CA PHE A 276 22.57 19.61 8.59
C PHE A 276 23.96 19.68 9.20
N TRP A 277 24.58 18.53 9.41
CA TRP A 277 25.85 18.37 10.12
C TRP A 277 26.87 17.63 9.26
N GLU A 278 28.14 17.93 9.45
CA GLU A 278 29.22 17.11 8.89
C GLU A 278 29.39 15.83 9.72
N SER A 279 29.28 14.68 9.06
CA SER A 279 29.32 13.35 9.70
C SER A 279 30.69 12.95 10.28
N SER A 280 31.77 13.61 9.87
CA SER A 280 33.13 13.25 10.31
C SER A 280 33.41 13.74 11.73
N HIS A 281 33.06 14.99 12.03
CA HIS A 281 33.38 15.69 13.28
C HIS A 281 32.13 16.20 14.03
N GLY A 282 30.93 16.05 13.45
CA GLY A 282 29.69 16.54 14.05
C GLY A 282 29.49 18.05 14.00
N THR A 283 30.18 18.77 13.10
CA THR A 283 30.06 20.23 13.01
C THR A 283 28.78 20.66 12.29
N LEU A 284 28.08 21.66 12.82
CA LEU A 284 26.90 22.23 12.17
C LEU A 284 27.29 22.89 10.84
N LEU A 285 26.68 22.45 9.75
CA LEU A 285 26.79 23.10 8.45
C LEU A 285 25.71 24.18 8.31
N GLN A 286 24.45 23.82 8.55
CA GLN A 286 23.30 24.70 8.37
C GLN A 286 22.15 24.30 9.29
N ALA A 287 21.34 25.27 9.71
CA ALA A 287 20.10 25.05 10.43
C ALA A 287 18.96 25.80 9.73
N HIS A 288 17.84 25.13 9.50
CA HIS A 288 16.64 25.68 8.87
C HIS A 288 15.44 25.51 9.81
N SER A 289 14.98 26.58 10.43
CA SER A 289 13.79 26.59 11.30
C SER A 289 12.54 26.94 10.49
N CYS A 290 12.11 26.01 9.64
CA CYS A 290 11.01 26.22 8.70
C CYS A 290 9.67 25.63 9.17
N HIS A 291 9.68 24.53 9.94
CA HIS A 291 8.44 23.96 10.48
C HIS A 291 7.95 24.78 11.67
N LYS A 292 6.63 24.78 11.88
CA LYS A 292 5.97 25.45 13.02
C LYS A 292 5.70 24.51 14.21
N GLY A 293 6.08 23.25 14.08
CA GLY A 293 5.98 22.22 15.09
C GLY A 293 7.03 21.15 14.83
N ASP A 294 6.99 20.08 15.62
CA ASP A 294 7.96 19.00 15.66
C ASP A 294 8.23 18.37 14.27
N VAL A 295 9.51 18.09 13.98
CA VAL A 295 9.92 17.42 12.74
C VAL A 295 9.96 15.90 12.96
N ASN A 296 8.85 15.23 12.69
CA ASN A 296 8.65 13.81 12.98
C ASN A 296 9.42 12.86 12.05
N ALA A 297 9.58 13.21 10.78
CA ALA A 297 10.15 12.30 9.79
C ALA A 297 11.03 13.01 8.76
N LEU A 298 12.04 12.29 8.27
CA LEU A 298 12.98 12.70 7.22
C LEU A 298 13.09 11.60 6.16
N ALA A 299 13.22 11.99 4.90
CA ALA A 299 13.50 11.08 3.80
C ALA A 299 14.44 11.73 2.77
N ALA A 300 15.25 10.94 2.07
CA ALA A 300 16.09 11.40 0.98
C ALA A 300 15.64 10.81 -0.37
N SER A 301 15.90 11.54 -1.46
CA SER A 301 15.81 10.94 -2.79
C SER A 301 16.87 9.85 -2.97
N PRO A 302 16.69 8.87 -3.90
CA PRO A 302 17.69 7.84 -4.16
C PRO A 302 19.05 8.38 -4.61
N SER A 303 19.10 9.59 -5.15
CA SER A 303 20.34 10.31 -5.47
C SER A 303 21.03 10.95 -4.24
N HIS A 304 20.35 11.08 -3.10
CA HIS A 304 20.76 11.84 -1.90
C HIS A 304 21.04 13.34 -2.18
N SER A 305 20.55 13.88 -3.29
CA SER A 305 20.67 15.32 -3.61
C SER A 305 19.51 16.16 -3.07
N ARG A 306 18.44 15.50 -2.62
CA ARG A 306 17.21 16.12 -2.11
C ARG A 306 16.86 15.46 -0.79
N VAL A 307 16.43 16.27 0.17
CA VAL A 307 15.94 15.84 1.48
C VAL A 307 14.57 16.42 1.70
N PHE A 308 13.69 15.60 2.24
CA PHE A 308 12.33 15.96 2.61
C PHE A 308 12.19 15.86 4.11
N SER A 309 11.50 16.84 4.71
CA SER A 309 11.11 16.81 6.12
C SER A 309 9.60 16.93 6.25
N ALA A 310 9.05 16.28 7.26
CA ALA A 310 7.64 16.38 7.60
C ALA A 310 7.46 16.63 9.10
N GLY A 311 6.41 17.36 9.44
CA GLY A 311 6.16 17.73 10.83
C GLY A 311 4.70 17.76 11.25
N SER A 312 4.50 18.03 12.54
CA SER A 312 3.19 18.15 13.19
C SER A 312 2.36 19.34 12.70
N ASP A 313 2.94 20.23 11.88
CA ASP A 313 2.22 21.33 11.24
C ASP A 313 1.51 20.94 9.93
N GLY A 314 1.56 19.66 9.56
CA GLY A 314 0.95 19.12 8.33
C GLY A 314 1.73 19.45 7.05
N GLN A 315 2.94 20.01 7.19
CA GLN A 315 3.77 20.42 6.05
C GLN A 315 4.79 19.34 5.70
N VAL A 316 5.10 19.24 4.41
CA VAL A 316 6.25 18.52 3.87
C VAL A 316 7.13 19.54 3.16
N ILE A 317 8.41 19.61 3.53
CA ILE A 317 9.38 20.61 3.03
C ILE A 317 10.48 19.93 2.21
N LEU A 318 10.90 20.56 1.11
CA LEU A 318 12.04 20.13 0.29
C LEU A 318 13.27 21.01 0.50
N TYR A 319 14.40 20.34 0.74
CA TYR A 319 15.75 20.91 0.70
C TYR A 319 16.55 20.29 -0.44
N LYS A 320 17.30 21.11 -1.16
CA LYS A 320 18.15 20.66 -2.28
C LYS A 320 19.61 20.97 -1.99
N ALA A 321 20.48 19.99 -2.24
CA ALA A 321 21.92 20.19 -2.25
C ALA A 321 22.33 21.03 -3.47
N SER A 322 23.09 22.10 -3.22
CA SER A 322 23.80 22.87 -4.22
C SER A 322 25.04 22.08 -4.66
N GLY A 323 24.89 21.23 -5.67
CA GLY A 323 25.99 20.56 -6.34
C GLY A 323 25.93 20.83 -7.84
N ASP A 324 27.02 21.37 -8.40
CA ASP A 324 27.19 21.53 -9.83
C ASP A 324 27.31 20.14 -10.47
N LYS A 325 26.71 19.91 -11.64
CA LYS A 325 26.61 18.58 -12.27
C LYS A 325 27.94 18.04 -12.83
N SER A 326 29.06 18.70 -12.57
CA SER A 326 30.39 18.31 -13.02
C SER A 326 31.30 18.07 -11.82
N CYS A 327 31.58 16.80 -11.52
CA CYS A 327 32.84 16.24 -10.99
C CYS A 327 32.60 15.12 -9.95
N GLU A 328 33.18 13.96 -10.22
CA GLU A 328 33.32 12.77 -9.35
C GLU A 328 34.33 12.95 -8.20
N ALA A 329 34.49 14.16 -7.66
CA ALA A 329 35.47 14.42 -6.61
C ALA A 329 34.82 14.54 -5.23
N ILE A 330 35.02 13.50 -4.43
CA ILE A 330 34.81 13.43 -2.98
C ILE A 330 35.54 14.63 -2.31
N LYS A 331 34.85 15.33 -1.38
CA LYS A 331 35.28 16.52 -0.58
C LYS A 331 34.94 17.91 -1.12
N LYS A 332 33.66 18.21 -1.38
CA LYS A 332 33.18 19.61 -1.33
C LYS A 332 31.90 19.71 -0.49
N LYS A 333 31.89 20.63 0.47
CA LYS A 333 30.77 20.86 1.39
C LYS A 333 29.50 21.19 0.60
N CYS A 334 28.50 20.31 0.66
CA CYS A 334 27.21 20.54 0.02
C CYS A 334 26.43 21.59 0.81
N LYS A 335 26.10 22.72 0.18
CA LYS A 335 25.17 23.71 0.75
C LYS A 335 23.74 23.28 0.45
N TRP A 336 22.93 23.12 1.48
CA TRP A 336 21.50 22.80 1.42
C TRP A 336 20.65 24.06 1.39
N VAL A 337 19.76 24.13 0.41
CA VAL A 337 18.89 25.27 0.18
C VAL A 337 17.44 24.82 0.35
N TYR A 338 16.68 25.54 1.18
CA TYR A 338 15.24 25.42 1.25
C TYR A 338 14.61 25.78 -0.10
N VAL A 339 13.80 24.89 -0.66
CA VAL A 339 13.15 25.09 -1.97
C VAL A 339 11.70 25.54 -1.80
N GLY A 340 10.95 24.86 -0.93
CA GLY A 340 9.53 25.12 -0.74
C GLY A 340 8.85 24.02 0.08
N TYR A 341 7.59 24.26 0.44
CA TYR A 341 6.78 23.32 1.20
C TYR A 341 5.45 23.05 0.50
N VAL A 342 4.86 21.89 0.81
CA VAL A 342 3.49 21.55 0.45
C VAL A 342 2.76 21.13 1.72
N ARG A 343 1.57 21.69 1.94
CA ARG A 343 0.71 21.36 3.09
C ARG A 343 -0.53 20.60 2.64
N ALA A 344 -0.36 19.30 2.37
CA ALA A 344 -1.45 18.43 1.93
C ALA A 344 -2.27 17.88 3.11
N HIS A 345 -1.57 17.52 4.19
CA HIS A 345 -2.19 16.92 5.36
C HIS A 345 -2.99 17.93 6.19
N THR A 346 -4.02 17.43 6.88
CA THR A 346 -4.82 18.22 7.84
C THR A 346 -4.32 18.08 9.27
N HIS A 347 -3.63 16.98 9.57
CA HIS A 347 -3.04 16.65 10.88
C HIS A 347 -1.53 16.43 10.73
N ASP A 348 -0.92 16.00 11.82
CA ASP A 348 0.48 15.62 11.94
C ASP A 348 0.87 14.60 10.87
N VAL A 349 2.00 14.86 10.23
CA VAL A 349 2.64 13.89 9.33
C VAL A 349 3.63 13.10 10.16
N ARG A 350 3.43 11.78 10.26
CA ARG A 350 4.20 10.90 11.15
C ARG A 350 5.31 10.16 10.43
N ALA A 351 5.13 9.87 9.15
CA ALA A 351 6.06 9.07 8.38
C ALA A 351 6.27 9.63 6.97
N LEU A 352 7.51 9.53 6.51
CA LEU A 352 7.93 9.83 5.14
C LEU A 352 8.77 8.68 4.61
N VAL A 353 8.57 8.34 3.35
CA VAL A 353 9.46 7.41 2.66
C VAL A 353 9.52 7.72 1.17
N VAL A 354 10.61 7.35 0.51
CA VAL A 354 10.73 7.47 -0.95
C VAL A 354 10.75 6.06 -1.55
N ALA A 355 10.01 5.88 -2.62
CA ALA A 355 9.95 4.65 -3.41
C ALA A 355 10.22 4.97 -4.87
N VAL A 356 10.82 4.03 -5.59
CA VAL A 356 11.03 4.08 -7.04
C VAL A 356 10.14 3.01 -7.66
N PRO A 357 8.88 3.34 -7.98
CA PRO A 357 7.99 2.39 -8.62
C PRO A 357 8.58 1.94 -9.97
N ILE A 358 8.64 0.62 -10.18
CA ILE A 358 9.10 -0.07 -11.40
C ILE A 358 10.61 0.07 -11.65
N SER A 359 11.38 -0.99 -11.37
CA SER A 359 12.83 -1.08 -11.65
C SER A 359 13.23 -2.16 -12.66
N ARG A 360 12.28 -2.83 -13.34
CA ARG A 360 12.59 -3.84 -14.36
C ARG A 360 11.73 -3.69 -15.62
N GLU A 361 12.38 -3.29 -16.68
CA GLU A 361 11.94 -3.50 -18.07
C GLU A 361 12.91 -4.52 -18.69
N ASP A 362 12.87 -5.77 -18.22
CA ASP A 362 13.58 -6.86 -18.88
C ASP A 362 12.57 -7.69 -19.67
N LEU A 363 12.45 -7.37 -20.96
CA LEU A 363 12.52 -8.26 -22.13
C LEU A 363 11.68 -7.76 -23.32
N LEU A 364 12.39 -7.38 -24.40
CA LEU A 364 11.99 -7.30 -25.83
C LEU A 364 11.06 -6.12 -26.18
N VAL A 365 11.49 -5.13 -26.97
CA VAL A 365 11.85 -5.28 -28.39
C VAL A 365 13.03 -4.40 -28.76
N SER A 366 14.07 -5.01 -29.31
CA SER A 366 15.06 -4.36 -30.16
C SER A 366 14.37 -3.75 -31.38
N GLY A 367 14.10 -2.45 -31.32
CA GLY A 367 13.64 -1.64 -32.42
C GLY A 367 14.15 -0.24 -32.22
N GLU A 368 15.34 0.03 -32.73
CA GLU A 368 15.89 1.38 -32.79
C GLU A 368 14.97 2.30 -33.59
N GLU A 369 14.10 3.06 -32.94
CA GLU A 369 13.65 4.34 -33.48
C GLU A 369 14.31 5.46 -32.69
N LYS A 370 15.43 5.94 -33.26
CA LYS A 370 16.07 7.20 -32.88
C LYS A 370 15.06 8.34 -33.02
N VAL A 371 14.38 8.69 -31.93
CA VAL A 371 13.63 9.95 -31.85
C VAL A 371 14.64 11.10 -31.87
N LYS A 372 14.76 11.74 -33.03
CA LYS A 372 15.54 12.97 -33.22
C LYS A 372 15.04 14.03 -32.23
N ARG A 373 15.92 14.47 -31.32
CA ARG A 373 15.70 15.67 -30.50
C ARG A 373 15.71 16.90 -31.42
N GLY A 374 14.54 17.27 -31.93
CA GLY A 374 14.33 18.56 -32.55
C GLY A 374 14.33 19.65 -31.49
N HIS A 375 15.24 20.63 -31.61
CA HIS A 375 15.13 21.92 -30.94
C HIS A 375 13.88 22.62 -31.48
N GLY A 376 12.78 22.51 -30.73
CA GLY A 376 11.51 23.16 -31.03
C GLY A 376 10.89 23.64 -29.72
N THR A 377 10.79 24.95 -29.60
CA THR A 377 10.11 25.67 -28.51
C THR A 377 8.67 25.17 -28.31
N GLY A 378 8.35 24.79 -27.07
CA GLY A 378 6.99 24.77 -26.52
C GLY A 378 6.03 23.72 -27.09
N VAL A 379 6.05 22.52 -26.51
CA VAL A 379 4.89 21.62 -26.53
C VAL A 379 4.40 21.46 -25.09
N ASP A 380 3.32 22.17 -24.77
CA ASP A 380 2.53 22.00 -23.54
C ASP A 380 1.79 20.66 -23.63
N LEU A 381 2.46 19.58 -23.21
CA LEU A 381 1.79 18.34 -22.86
C LEU A 381 1.38 18.47 -21.39
N SER A 382 0.09 18.39 -21.10
CA SER A 382 -0.42 18.26 -19.73
C SER A 382 0.15 16.97 -19.11
N MET A 383 1.32 17.10 -18.49
CA MET A 383 1.98 16.02 -17.78
C MET A 383 1.28 15.84 -16.44
N SER A 384 0.34 14.89 -16.39
CA SER A 384 -0.38 14.49 -15.18
C SER A 384 0.46 13.55 -14.33
N TYR A 385 0.16 13.49 -13.02
CA TYR A 385 0.73 12.57 -12.04
C TYR A 385 0.85 11.12 -12.56
N ASN A 386 -0.16 10.68 -13.31
CA ASN A 386 -0.31 9.36 -13.91
C ASN A 386 0.91 8.91 -14.72
N LYS A 387 1.69 9.85 -15.29
CA LYS A 387 2.87 9.51 -16.09
C LYS A 387 4.12 9.25 -15.25
N TRP A 388 4.25 9.82 -14.05
CA TRP A 388 5.51 9.71 -13.30
C TRP A 388 5.70 8.36 -12.63
N ALA A 389 4.62 7.78 -12.10
CA ALA A 389 4.67 6.47 -11.45
C ALA A 389 5.15 5.35 -12.40
N HIS A 390 4.98 5.53 -13.72
CA HIS A 390 5.43 4.58 -14.75
C HIS A 390 6.85 4.78 -15.25
N MET A 391 7.43 5.97 -15.02
CA MET A 391 8.71 6.34 -15.63
C MET A 391 9.91 6.05 -14.72
N GLY A 392 9.76 5.20 -13.70
CA GLY A 392 10.81 4.94 -12.71
C GLY A 392 11.22 6.19 -11.93
N ILE A 393 10.32 7.18 -11.83
CA ILE A 393 10.62 8.43 -11.14
C ILE A 393 10.44 8.20 -9.63
N PRO A 394 11.41 8.62 -8.79
CA PRO A 394 11.25 8.51 -7.35
C PRO A 394 10.03 9.29 -6.86
N MET A 395 9.17 8.59 -6.14
CA MET A 395 7.95 9.09 -5.53
C MET A 395 8.15 9.20 -4.02
N LEU A 396 7.96 10.40 -3.48
CA LEU A 396 7.88 10.59 -2.03
C LEU A 396 6.46 10.27 -1.58
N ILE A 397 6.32 9.46 -0.54
CA ILE A 397 5.06 9.12 0.10
C ILE A 397 5.05 9.70 1.52
N SER A 398 3.97 10.40 1.88
CA SER A 398 3.75 10.92 3.22
C SER A 398 2.45 10.40 3.81
N ALA A 399 2.46 10.18 5.12
CA ALA A 399 1.34 9.67 5.88
C ALA A 399 1.32 10.18 7.31
N GLY A 400 0.13 10.18 7.94
CA GLY A 400 0.00 10.60 9.32
C GLY A 400 -1.39 10.40 9.91
N ASP A 401 -1.76 11.28 10.84
CA ASP A 401 -2.97 11.15 11.66
C ASP A 401 -4.26 11.46 10.89
N ASP A 402 -4.16 12.08 9.72
CA ASP A 402 -5.29 12.26 8.81
C ASP A 402 -5.65 11.01 8.00
N THR A 403 -4.95 9.89 8.25
CA THR A 403 -5.18 8.54 7.69
C THR A 403 -4.92 8.39 6.19
N LYS A 404 -4.63 9.49 5.50
CA LYS A 404 -4.41 9.55 4.06
C LYS A 404 -2.95 9.26 3.72
N LEU A 405 -2.77 8.74 2.51
CA LEU A 405 -1.48 8.67 1.85
C LEU A 405 -1.43 9.74 0.76
N PHE A 406 -0.36 10.51 0.72
CA PHE A 406 -0.09 11.44 -0.37
C PHE A 406 1.19 11.05 -1.11
N ALA A 407 1.14 11.08 -2.43
CA ALA A 407 2.28 10.79 -3.29
C ALA A 407 2.73 12.03 -4.06
N TYR A 408 4.03 12.29 -4.04
CA TYR A 408 4.67 13.46 -4.66
C TYR A 408 5.76 12.98 -5.61
N SER A 409 5.93 13.64 -6.75
CA SER A 409 7.15 13.48 -7.54
C SER A 409 8.33 14.08 -6.77
N ALA A 410 9.32 13.26 -6.41
CA ALA A 410 10.49 13.76 -5.69
C ALA A 410 11.30 14.76 -6.54
N ASN A 411 11.20 14.65 -7.88
CA ASN A 411 11.86 15.52 -8.83
C ASN A 411 11.12 16.86 -9.06
N GLU A 412 9.80 16.85 -9.04
CA GLU A 412 8.95 18.02 -9.33
C GLU A 412 8.05 18.42 -8.14
N PHE A 413 8.54 18.19 -6.92
CA PHE A 413 7.82 18.34 -5.65
C PHE A 413 6.99 19.62 -5.48
N THR A 414 7.53 20.79 -5.85
CA THR A 414 6.85 22.08 -5.69
C THR A 414 6.05 22.52 -6.91
N LYS A 415 6.20 21.82 -8.04
CA LYS A 415 5.61 22.22 -9.32
C LYS A 415 4.19 21.70 -9.47
N PHE A 416 3.88 20.56 -8.86
CA PHE A 416 2.57 19.91 -8.95
C PHE A 416 2.04 19.54 -7.58
N GLY A 417 0.71 19.53 -7.46
CA GLY A 417 0.05 19.06 -6.25
C GLY A 417 0.26 17.54 -6.04
N PRO A 418 0.27 17.08 -4.78
CA PRO A 418 0.35 15.66 -4.49
C PRO A 418 -0.90 14.93 -4.94
N HIS A 419 -0.74 13.64 -5.22
CA HIS A 419 -1.85 12.73 -5.47
C HIS A 419 -2.40 12.20 -4.15
N ASP A 420 -3.72 12.35 -3.97
CA ASP A 420 -4.47 11.90 -2.80
C ASP A 420 -4.89 10.44 -2.99
N ILE A 421 -4.22 9.53 -2.27
CA ILE A 421 -4.60 8.11 -2.21
C ILE A 421 -5.69 7.98 -1.14
N CYS A 422 -6.91 7.73 -1.61
CA CYS A 422 -8.08 7.68 -0.75
C CYS A 422 -7.98 6.50 0.25
N PRO A 423 -8.19 6.72 1.56
CA PRO A 423 -8.13 5.65 2.57
C PRO A 423 -9.39 4.77 2.59
N ALA A 424 -10.23 4.87 1.56
CA ALA A 424 -11.40 4.01 1.42
C ALA A 424 -10.95 2.55 1.39
N PRO A 425 -11.74 1.62 1.98
CA PRO A 425 -11.41 0.20 1.96
C PRO A 425 -11.27 -0.29 0.52
N GLN A 426 -10.14 -0.93 0.20
CA GLN A 426 -9.88 -1.49 -1.14
C GLN A 426 -10.63 -2.81 -1.37
N ARG A 427 -11.33 -3.30 -0.35
CA ARG A 427 -12.30 -4.40 -0.46
C ARG A 427 -13.67 -3.91 -0.01
N PRO A 428 -14.76 -4.30 -0.70
CA PRO A 428 -16.11 -3.93 -0.30
C PRO A 428 -16.41 -4.42 1.13
N ALA A 429 -16.51 -3.48 2.07
CA ALA A 429 -16.96 -3.76 3.44
C ALA A 429 -18.49 -3.76 3.56
N ILE A 430 -19.18 -3.50 2.44
CA ILE A 430 -20.64 -3.36 2.37
C ILE A 430 -21.15 -4.36 1.35
N GLN A 431 -22.22 -5.07 1.69
CA GLN A 431 -22.90 -6.00 0.80
C GLN A 431 -24.40 -5.71 0.78
N LEU A 432 -24.96 -5.51 -0.41
CA LEU A 432 -26.40 -5.31 -0.62
C LEU A 432 -27.05 -6.62 -1.07
N VAL A 433 -28.13 -7.01 -0.40
CA VAL A 433 -28.98 -8.13 -0.80
C VAL A 433 -30.27 -7.57 -1.39
N CYS A 434 -30.41 -7.72 -2.72
CA CYS A 434 -31.50 -7.14 -3.49
C CYS A 434 -32.87 -7.77 -3.19
N SER A 435 -32.90 -9.05 -2.80
CA SER A 435 -34.15 -9.79 -2.58
C SER A 435 -34.91 -9.30 -1.34
N SER A 436 -34.19 -8.90 -0.30
CA SER A 436 -34.72 -8.43 0.98
C SER A 436 -34.47 -6.94 1.24
N ASN A 437 -33.84 -6.23 0.29
CA ASN A 437 -33.35 -4.85 0.43
C ASN A 437 -32.55 -4.63 1.72
N MET A 438 -31.73 -5.62 2.10
CA MET A 438 -30.88 -5.54 3.29
C MET A 438 -29.46 -5.15 2.92
N LEU A 439 -28.86 -4.31 3.75
CA LEU A 439 -27.49 -3.84 3.64
C LEU A 439 -26.68 -4.33 4.83
N LEU A 440 -25.68 -5.17 4.58
CA LEU A 440 -24.68 -5.54 5.58
C LEU A 440 -23.53 -4.56 5.49
N VAL A 441 -23.14 -3.97 6.62
CA VAL A 441 -22.00 -3.06 6.75
C VAL A 441 -21.02 -3.61 7.78
N GLN A 442 -19.80 -3.90 7.35
CA GLN A 442 -18.71 -4.34 8.21
C GLN A 442 -17.95 -3.15 8.77
N ALA A 443 -17.99 -2.99 10.09
CA ALA A 443 -17.04 -2.16 10.83
C ALA A 443 -15.87 -3.03 11.32
N SER A 444 -14.85 -2.38 11.90
CA SER A 444 -13.67 -3.08 12.39
C SER A 444 -13.97 -4.11 13.49
N LYS A 445 -14.96 -3.85 14.36
CA LYS A 445 -15.24 -4.67 15.56
C LYS A 445 -16.69 -5.14 15.67
N TRP A 446 -17.55 -4.80 14.73
CA TRP A 446 -18.96 -5.19 14.70
C TRP A 446 -19.50 -5.21 13.27
N LEU A 447 -20.66 -5.83 13.09
CA LEU A 447 -21.45 -5.81 11.87
C LEU A 447 -22.77 -5.10 12.12
N ASP A 448 -23.16 -4.23 11.20
CA ASP A 448 -24.45 -3.58 11.19
C ASP A 448 -25.27 -4.08 10.00
N ILE A 449 -26.54 -4.39 10.25
CA ILE A 449 -27.51 -4.81 9.23
C ILE A 449 -28.59 -3.75 9.18
N PHE A 450 -28.83 -3.20 7.99
CA PHE A 450 -29.85 -2.20 7.73
C PHE A 450 -30.87 -2.70 6.71
N THR A 451 -32.09 -2.20 6.79
CA THR A 451 -33.06 -2.25 5.68
C THR A 451 -32.99 -0.95 4.91
N VAL A 452 -32.98 -1.05 3.57
CA VAL A 452 -32.94 0.11 2.67
C VAL A 452 -34.33 0.35 2.11
N ASP A 453 -34.92 1.48 2.52
CA ASP A 453 -36.22 1.92 2.01
C ASP A 453 -36.04 3.03 0.99
N VAL A 454 -36.67 2.83 -0.17
CA VAL A 454 -36.58 3.73 -1.32
C VAL A 454 -37.96 4.31 -1.60
N LYS A 455 -38.12 5.60 -1.35
CA LYS A 455 -39.36 6.32 -1.70
C LYS A 455 -39.25 6.85 -3.14
N ARG A 456 -40.20 6.48 -4.00
CA ARG A 456 -40.27 7.00 -5.38
C ARG A 456 -40.42 8.52 -5.35
N GLY A 457 -39.45 9.24 -5.93
CA GLY A 457 -39.44 10.70 -6.03
C GLY A 457 -38.29 11.38 -5.29
N ASP A 458 -37.70 10.73 -4.27
CA ASP A 458 -36.52 11.23 -3.56
C ASP A 458 -35.23 10.62 -4.10
N ALA A 459 -34.20 11.45 -4.31
CA ALA A 459 -32.86 10.99 -4.70
C ALA A 459 -32.06 10.38 -3.53
N VAL A 460 -32.65 10.33 -2.32
CA VAL A 460 -32.02 9.86 -1.08
C VAL A 460 -32.78 8.66 -0.53
N SER A 461 -32.08 7.58 -0.20
CA SER A 461 -32.66 6.39 0.44
C SER A 461 -32.60 6.51 1.97
N THR A 462 -33.62 6.04 2.67
CA THR A 462 -33.60 5.93 4.15
C THR A 462 -33.12 4.54 4.57
N THR A 463 -32.34 4.47 5.65
CA THR A 463 -31.83 3.22 6.21
C THR A 463 -32.26 3.03 7.64
N ASP A 464 -32.91 1.91 7.94
CA ASP A 464 -33.33 1.55 9.29
C ASP A 464 -32.44 0.43 9.83
N MET A 465 -31.94 0.59 11.06
CA MET A 465 -31.07 -0.39 11.71
C MET A 465 -31.89 -1.61 12.13
N VAL A 466 -31.55 -2.78 11.59
CA VAL A 466 -32.17 -4.06 11.94
C VAL A 466 -31.45 -4.72 13.11
N ALA A 467 -30.12 -4.78 13.03
CA ALA A 467 -29.30 -5.51 13.98
C ALA A 467 -27.86 -5.02 14.01
N ARG A 468 -27.25 -5.03 15.20
CA ARG A 468 -25.81 -4.81 15.40
C ARG A 468 -25.20 -6.00 16.14
N VAL A 469 -24.24 -6.67 15.51
CA VAL A 469 -23.52 -7.82 16.08
C VAL A 469 -22.08 -7.44 16.39
N LYS A 470 -21.74 -7.39 17.68
CA LYS A 470 -20.37 -7.12 18.14
C LYS A 470 -19.51 -8.38 18.09
N SER A 471 -18.27 -8.23 17.66
CA SER A 471 -17.28 -9.30 17.67
C SER A 471 -16.95 -9.74 19.11
N LYS A 472 -16.69 -11.04 19.30
CA LYS A 472 -16.33 -11.58 20.61
C LYS A 472 -15.02 -10.95 21.07
N SER A 473 -14.95 -10.53 22.35
CA SER A 473 -13.77 -9.87 22.93
C SER A 473 -13.30 -8.62 22.15
N LYS A 474 -14.20 -7.96 21.40
CA LYS A 474 -13.90 -6.77 20.58
C LYS A 474 -12.77 -6.98 19.55
N ARG A 475 -12.62 -8.21 19.06
CA ARG A 475 -11.61 -8.57 18.05
C ARG A 475 -11.94 -7.98 16.69
N LYS A 476 -10.91 -7.69 15.91
CA LYS A 476 -11.04 -7.17 14.55
C LYS A 476 -11.68 -8.22 13.62
N ILE A 477 -12.67 -7.80 12.84
CA ILE A 477 -13.32 -8.61 11.81
C ILE A 477 -12.51 -8.47 10.52
N ILE A 478 -12.14 -9.61 9.93
CA ILE A 478 -11.35 -9.71 8.70
C ILE A 478 -12.28 -9.64 7.49
N CYS A 479 -13.26 -10.54 7.45
CA CYS A 479 -14.23 -10.62 6.36
C CYS A 479 -15.63 -10.93 6.90
N SER A 480 -16.64 -10.56 6.11
CA SER A 480 -18.03 -10.87 6.37
C SER A 480 -18.78 -11.16 5.07
N SER A 481 -19.90 -11.86 5.18
CA SER A 481 -20.77 -12.15 4.04
C SER A 481 -22.21 -12.32 4.49
N MET A 482 -23.15 -11.93 3.63
CA MET A 482 -24.57 -12.15 3.79
C MET A 482 -25.10 -13.07 2.68
N SER A 483 -26.01 -13.95 3.06
CA SER A 483 -26.72 -14.83 2.13
C SER A 483 -27.66 -14.04 1.22
N SER A 484 -27.87 -14.55 0.01
CA SER A 484 -28.78 -13.97 -1.00
C SER A 484 -30.25 -13.91 -0.56
N SER A 485 -30.64 -14.69 0.46
CA SER A 485 -31.96 -14.62 1.10
C SER A 485 -32.07 -13.56 2.20
N GLY A 486 -30.93 -13.01 2.67
CA GLY A 486 -30.88 -12.10 3.82
C GLY A 486 -31.11 -12.78 5.19
N ARG A 487 -31.31 -14.10 5.21
CA ARG A 487 -31.59 -14.87 6.44
C ARG A 487 -30.32 -15.22 7.21
N PHE A 488 -29.25 -15.56 6.51
CA PHE A 488 -27.97 -15.93 7.12
C PHE A 488 -26.90 -14.87 6.85
N PHE A 489 -26.02 -14.68 7.81
CA PHE A 489 -24.81 -13.86 7.66
C PHE A 489 -23.69 -14.45 8.51
N ALA A 490 -22.45 -14.25 8.08
CA ALA A 490 -21.27 -14.79 8.72
C ALA A 490 -20.14 -13.77 8.76
N TYR A 491 -19.23 -13.92 9.72
CA TYR A 491 -17.98 -13.18 9.77
C TYR A 491 -16.85 -14.05 10.30
N SER A 492 -15.61 -13.65 10.01
CA SER A 492 -14.42 -14.22 10.65
C SER A 492 -13.62 -13.14 11.37
N ASP A 493 -13.18 -13.45 12.58
CA ASP A 493 -12.09 -12.75 13.28
C ASP A 493 -10.76 -13.50 13.05
N HIS A 494 -9.68 -13.16 13.75
CA HIS A 494 -8.38 -13.85 13.68
C HIS A 494 -8.34 -15.23 14.37
N VAL A 495 -9.46 -15.70 14.92
CA VAL A 495 -9.52 -17.00 15.64
C VAL A 495 -10.44 -17.98 14.96
N ARG A 496 -11.65 -17.57 14.58
CA ARG A 496 -12.61 -18.46 13.94
C ARG A 496 -13.72 -17.74 13.17
N PRO A 497 -14.31 -18.41 12.18
CA PRO A 497 -15.57 -17.97 11.59
C PRO A 497 -16.74 -18.18 12.56
N CYS A 498 -17.75 -17.32 12.43
CA CYS A 498 -19.02 -17.39 13.14
C CYS A 498 -20.18 -17.21 12.15
N LEU A 499 -21.20 -18.08 12.25
CA LEU A 499 -22.42 -18.04 11.44
C LEU A 499 -23.63 -17.66 12.30
N PHE A 500 -24.47 -16.79 11.78
CA PHE A 500 -25.68 -16.29 12.41
C PHE A 500 -26.87 -16.38 11.48
N GLU A 501 -28.04 -16.49 12.09
CA GLU A 501 -29.32 -16.50 11.42
C GLU A 501 -30.19 -15.38 11.99
N LEU A 502 -30.73 -14.57 11.07
CA LEU A 502 -31.65 -13.49 11.32
C LEU A 502 -33.08 -14.00 11.14
N MET A 503 -33.90 -13.90 12.18
CA MET A 503 -35.30 -14.32 12.18
C MET A 503 -36.20 -13.12 12.48
N ARG A 504 -37.30 -13.00 11.74
CA ARG A 504 -38.33 -11.99 12.01
C ARG A 504 -39.29 -12.52 13.08
N LYS A 505 -39.52 -11.75 14.14
CA LYS A 505 -40.49 -12.09 15.18
C LYS A 505 -41.92 -11.80 14.69
N GLU A 506 -42.88 -12.58 15.16
CA GLU A 506 -44.31 -12.42 14.84
C GLU A 506 -44.86 -11.06 15.34
N GLU A 507 -44.37 -10.56 16.47
CA GLU A 507 -44.76 -9.28 17.08
C GLU A 507 -44.17 -8.03 16.38
N GLY A 508 -43.39 -8.21 15.31
CA GLY A 508 -42.62 -7.14 14.68
C GLY A 508 -41.27 -6.94 15.39
N GLY A 509 -40.18 -7.09 14.64
CA GLY A 509 -38.81 -7.01 15.15
C GLY A 509 -37.97 -8.20 14.70
N TRP A 510 -36.68 -8.15 15.02
CA TRP A 510 -35.70 -9.12 14.56
C TRP A 510 -35.03 -9.83 15.74
N SER A 511 -34.74 -11.12 15.60
CA SER A 511 -33.94 -11.90 16.52
C SER A 511 -32.76 -12.53 15.79
N ILE A 512 -31.64 -12.69 16.50
CA ILE A 512 -30.41 -13.25 15.95
C ILE A 512 -30.10 -14.52 16.72
N SER A 513 -29.94 -15.62 16.01
CA SER A 513 -29.49 -16.89 16.59
C SER A 513 -28.12 -17.27 16.03
N LYS A 514 -27.24 -17.81 16.89
CA LYS A 514 -25.93 -18.28 16.47
C LYS A 514 -26.01 -19.75 16.06
N ARG A 515 -25.54 -20.07 14.85
CA ARG A 515 -25.42 -21.45 14.35
C ARG A 515 -24.02 -21.98 14.66
N LYS A 516 -23.91 -23.29 14.92
CA LYS A 516 -22.60 -23.91 15.19
C LYS A 516 -21.94 -24.23 13.85
N LEU A 517 -20.67 -23.85 13.71
CA LEU A 517 -19.82 -24.29 12.61
C LEU A 517 -18.97 -25.47 13.08
N PRO A 518 -18.56 -26.37 12.16
CA PRO A 518 -17.60 -27.43 12.46
C PRO A 518 -16.33 -26.87 13.13
N PRO A 519 -15.78 -27.54 14.16
CA PRO A 519 -14.66 -27.01 14.94
C PRO A 519 -13.32 -27.00 14.17
N CYS A 520 -13.22 -27.73 13.07
CA CYS A 520 -12.01 -27.87 12.26
C CYS A 520 -11.75 -26.71 11.29
N ILE A 521 -12.61 -25.69 11.27
CA ILE A 521 -12.50 -24.59 10.29
C ILE A 521 -11.60 -23.50 10.87
N PRO A 522 -10.46 -23.17 10.22
CA PRO A 522 -9.61 -22.06 10.63
C PRO A 522 -10.29 -20.72 10.41
N PHE A 523 -9.71 -19.65 10.95
CA PHE A 523 -10.15 -18.31 10.58
C PHE A 523 -9.99 -18.04 9.08
N ALA A 524 -10.85 -17.16 8.55
CA ALA A 524 -11.02 -16.93 7.14
C ALA A 524 -10.51 -15.57 6.67
N HIS A 525 -9.98 -15.55 5.45
CA HIS A 525 -9.58 -14.32 4.74
C HIS A 525 -10.71 -13.79 3.84
N SER A 526 -11.58 -14.67 3.37
CA SER A 526 -12.74 -14.36 2.53
C SER A 526 -13.86 -15.37 2.78
N MET A 527 -15.10 -14.94 2.62
CA MET A 527 -16.28 -15.77 2.81
C MET A 527 -17.36 -15.39 1.79
N ILE A 528 -18.08 -16.37 1.26
CA ILE A 528 -19.19 -16.12 0.34
C ILE A 528 -20.26 -17.21 0.47
N PHE A 529 -21.52 -16.82 0.35
CA PHE A 529 -22.64 -17.76 0.24
C PHE A 529 -22.90 -18.12 -1.23
N THR A 530 -23.39 -19.34 -1.47
CA THR A 530 -23.97 -19.69 -2.76
C THR A 530 -25.27 -18.91 -3.01
N CYS A 531 -25.63 -18.71 -4.27
CA CYS A 531 -26.81 -17.91 -4.65
C CYS A 531 -28.14 -18.48 -4.15
N ASP A 532 -28.21 -19.79 -3.88
CA ASP A 532 -29.34 -20.47 -3.24
C ASP A 532 -29.34 -20.38 -1.70
N SER A 533 -28.35 -19.72 -1.09
CA SER A 533 -28.12 -19.65 0.37
C SER A 533 -27.89 -21.02 1.06
N SER A 534 -27.65 -22.11 0.31
CA SER A 534 -27.52 -23.46 0.89
C SER A 534 -26.14 -23.75 1.47
N ARG A 535 -25.09 -23.20 0.86
CA ARG A 535 -23.69 -23.47 1.19
C ARG A 535 -22.95 -22.17 1.52
N LEU A 536 -22.08 -22.24 2.51
CA LEU A 536 -21.14 -21.19 2.90
C LEU A 536 -19.72 -21.64 2.54
N MET A 537 -19.04 -20.83 1.74
CA MET A 537 -17.65 -21.05 1.33
C MET A 537 -16.73 -20.15 2.15
N ILE A 538 -15.65 -20.74 2.65
CA ILE A 538 -14.73 -20.10 3.58
C ILE A 538 -13.30 -20.34 3.10
N SER A 539 -12.54 -19.28 2.80
CA SER A 539 -11.10 -19.42 2.52
C SER A 539 -10.31 -19.33 3.83
N GLY A 540 -9.77 -20.46 4.27
CA GLY A 540 -9.00 -20.57 5.51
C GLY A 540 -7.60 -19.97 5.40
N HIS A 541 -7.02 -19.57 6.53
CA HIS A 541 -5.61 -19.14 6.61
C HIS A 541 -4.63 -20.25 6.20
N ASP A 542 -5.06 -21.51 6.28
CA ASP A 542 -4.31 -22.69 5.86
C ASP A 542 -4.27 -22.86 4.33
N ARG A 543 -4.64 -21.82 3.57
CA ARG A 543 -4.62 -21.74 2.10
C ARG A 543 -5.64 -22.66 1.40
N MET A 544 -6.63 -23.16 2.14
CA MET A 544 -7.67 -24.08 1.65
C MET A 544 -9.04 -23.42 1.60
N ILE A 545 -9.94 -23.94 0.77
CA ILE A 545 -11.33 -23.48 0.71
C ILE A 545 -12.26 -24.56 1.28
N TYR A 546 -13.06 -24.20 2.27
CA TYR A 546 -14.02 -25.08 2.93
C TYR A 546 -15.43 -24.78 2.45
N VAL A 547 -16.17 -25.83 2.07
CA VAL A 547 -17.59 -25.75 1.71
C VAL A 547 -18.42 -26.32 2.86
N VAL A 548 -19.18 -25.46 3.53
CA VAL A 548 -20.03 -25.83 4.66
C VAL A 548 -21.49 -25.78 4.23
N ASP A 549 -22.23 -26.85 4.48
CA ASP A 549 -23.67 -26.86 4.27
C ASP A 549 -24.36 -26.16 5.46
N VAL A 550 -25.14 -25.11 5.16
CA VAL A 550 -25.73 -24.22 6.16
C VAL A 550 -26.86 -24.92 6.93
N GLY A 551 -27.62 -25.79 6.26
CA GLY A 551 -28.75 -26.49 6.86
C GLY A 551 -28.31 -27.58 7.84
N SER A 552 -27.39 -28.44 7.40
CA SER A 552 -26.85 -29.56 8.18
C SER A 552 -25.72 -29.15 9.13
N GLN A 553 -25.13 -27.96 8.95
CA GLN A 553 -23.98 -27.46 9.72
C GLN A 553 -22.76 -28.39 9.65
N LYS A 554 -22.61 -29.15 8.56
CA LYS A 554 -21.50 -30.08 8.34
C LYS A 554 -20.60 -29.57 7.21
N LEU A 555 -19.33 -29.97 7.29
CA LEU A 555 -18.39 -29.76 6.21
C LEU A 555 -18.77 -30.70 5.05
N SER A 556 -19.03 -30.11 3.88
CA SER A 556 -19.37 -30.84 2.66
C SER A 556 -18.12 -31.22 1.87
N HIS A 557 -17.19 -30.28 1.67
CA HIS A 557 -16.00 -30.50 0.86
C HIS A 557 -14.86 -29.54 1.24
N ARG A 558 -13.62 -29.87 0.84
CA ARG A 558 -12.43 -29.03 0.96
C ARG A 558 -11.71 -28.96 -0.39
N PHE A 559 -11.45 -27.76 -0.89
CA PHE A 559 -10.63 -27.55 -2.08
C PHE A 559 -9.21 -27.14 -1.71
N THR A 560 -8.26 -27.74 -2.43
CA THR A 560 -6.84 -27.37 -2.42
C THR A 560 -6.53 -26.65 -3.73
N PRO A 561 -6.31 -25.33 -3.73
CA PRO A 561 -5.88 -24.60 -4.92
C PRO A 561 -4.53 -25.12 -5.40
N CYS A 562 -4.42 -25.44 -6.68
CA CYS A 562 -3.20 -25.98 -7.28
C CYS A 562 -2.94 -25.36 -8.66
N CYS A 563 -1.67 -25.15 -9.02
CA CYS A 563 -1.32 -24.70 -10.38
C CYS A 563 -1.36 -25.86 -11.39
N LYS A 564 -1.07 -27.08 -10.92
CA LYS A 564 -1.08 -28.31 -11.72
C LYS A 564 -1.93 -29.37 -11.02
N GLU A 565 -2.64 -30.19 -11.79
CA GLU A 565 -3.54 -31.23 -11.25
C GLU A 565 -2.81 -32.29 -10.41
N SER A 566 -1.49 -32.48 -10.61
CA SER A 566 -0.65 -33.40 -9.82
C SER A 566 -0.46 -32.99 -8.36
N ASP A 567 -0.72 -31.73 -8.02
CA ASP A 567 -0.28 -31.14 -6.74
C ASP A 567 -1.37 -31.22 -5.66
N SER A 568 -2.51 -31.86 -5.93
CA SER A 568 -3.66 -31.89 -5.00
C SER A 568 -3.41 -32.65 -3.70
N GLU A 569 -2.45 -33.58 -3.70
CA GLU A 569 -2.09 -34.39 -2.51
C GLU A 569 -0.94 -33.77 -1.69
N LEU A 570 -0.28 -32.75 -2.22
CA LEU A 570 0.79 -32.03 -1.53
C LEU A 570 0.20 -30.96 -0.59
N PRO A 571 0.96 -30.50 0.44
CA PRO A 571 0.54 -29.36 1.23
C PRO A 571 0.29 -28.14 0.33
N PRO A 572 -0.66 -27.26 0.66
CA PRO A 572 -1.01 -26.13 -0.18
C PRO A 572 0.18 -25.17 -0.29
N THR A 573 0.85 -25.21 -1.44
CA THR A 573 1.98 -24.32 -1.75
C THR A 573 1.52 -22.93 -2.18
N GLN A 574 0.27 -22.82 -2.63
CA GLN A 574 -0.27 -21.59 -3.18
C GLN A 574 -0.56 -20.54 -2.10
N PRO A 575 -0.47 -19.24 -2.45
CA PRO A 575 -0.80 -18.15 -1.53
C PRO A 575 -2.30 -18.14 -1.12
N PRO A 576 -2.64 -17.58 0.05
CA PRO A 576 -4.00 -17.52 0.57
C PRO A 576 -5.01 -16.86 -0.37
N ILE A 577 -6.22 -17.41 -0.40
CA ILE A 577 -7.35 -16.87 -1.15
C ILE A 577 -7.99 -15.69 -0.39
N THR A 578 -8.04 -14.54 -1.05
CA THR A 578 -8.52 -13.29 -0.44
C THR A 578 -9.81 -12.76 -1.04
N LYS A 579 -10.18 -13.18 -2.25
CA LYS A 579 -11.44 -12.83 -2.90
C LYS A 579 -12.10 -14.08 -3.48
N MET A 580 -13.41 -14.17 -3.39
CA MET A 580 -14.20 -15.27 -3.95
C MET A 580 -15.47 -14.73 -4.59
N PHE A 581 -15.87 -15.33 -5.71
CA PHE A 581 -17.05 -14.96 -6.48
C PHE A 581 -17.79 -16.22 -6.92
N THR A 582 -19.11 -16.24 -6.81
CA THR A 582 -19.97 -17.37 -7.16
C THR A 582 -20.86 -17.03 -8.35
N SER A 583 -21.13 -18.02 -9.20
CA SER A 583 -22.10 -17.89 -10.29
C SER A 583 -23.54 -17.98 -9.78
N LEU A 584 -24.49 -17.37 -10.50
CA LEU A 584 -25.90 -17.34 -10.11
C LEU A 584 -26.57 -18.72 -10.08
N ASP A 585 -26.11 -19.63 -10.93
CA ASP A 585 -26.57 -21.03 -10.96
C ASP A 585 -25.93 -21.90 -9.88
N GLY A 586 -24.92 -21.40 -9.17
CA GLY A 586 -24.17 -22.16 -8.18
C GLY A 586 -23.28 -23.27 -8.75
N GLN A 587 -22.96 -23.24 -10.05
CA GLN A 587 -22.09 -24.19 -10.72
C GLN A 587 -20.60 -23.83 -10.56
N TRP A 588 -20.26 -22.54 -10.56
CA TRP A 588 -18.89 -22.05 -10.60
C TRP A 588 -18.52 -21.25 -9.36
N LEU A 589 -17.27 -21.44 -8.91
CA LEU A 589 -16.61 -20.62 -7.90
C LEU A 589 -15.29 -20.12 -8.47
N ALA A 590 -15.13 -18.80 -8.54
CA ALA A 590 -13.85 -18.16 -8.82
C ALA A 590 -13.22 -17.72 -7.51
N ALA A 591 -12.02 -18.22 -7.22
CA ALA A 591 -11.23 -17.88 -6.04
C ALA A 591 -9.94 -17.19 -6.49
N VAL A 592 -9.62 -16.06 -5.88
CA VAL A 592 -8.45 -15.23 -6.23
C VAL A 592 -7.51 -15.15 -5.05
N ASN A 593 -6.23 -15.46 -5.27
CA ASN A 593 -5.21 -15.34 -4.22
C ASN A 593 -4.86 -13.88 -3.92
N CYS A 594 -4.01 -13.67 -2.91
CA CYS A 594 -3.56 -12.34 -2.51
C CYS A 594 -2.72 -11.59 -3.56
N PHE A 595 -2.14 -12.31 -4.54
CA PHE A 595 -1.30 -11.71 -5.58
C PHE A 595 -1.98 -11.54 -6.94
N GLY A 596 -3.17 -12.13 -7.14
CA GLY A 596 -3.99 -11.97 -8.35
C GLY A 596 -4.13 -13.21 -9.24
N ASP A 597 -3.63 -14.39 -8.85
CA ASP A 597 -3.90 -15.62 -9.58
C ASP A 597 -5.33 -16.10 -9.31
N VAL A 598 -5.97 -16.68 -10.33
CA VAL A 598 -7.39 -17.06 -10.31
C VAL A 598 -7.54 -18.57 -10.46
N TYR A 599 -8.27 -19.17 -9.52
CA TYR A 599 -8.62 -20.58 -9.48
C TYR A 599 -10.12 -20.72 -9.67
N ILE A 600 -10.52 -21.50 -10.67
CA ILE A 600 -11.92 -21.77 -10.96
C ILE A 600 -12.27 -23.18 -10.55
N PHE A 601 -13.27 -23.32 -9.69
CA PHE A 601 -13.79 -24.60 -9.21
C PHE A 601 -15.18 -24.84 -9.76
N ASN A 602 -15.45 -26.09 -10.14
CA ASN A 602 -16.78 -26.56 -10.47
C ASN A 602 -17.40 -27.20 -9.23
N LEU A 603 -18.52 -26.64 -8.78
CA LEU A 603 -19.21 -26.98 -7.54
C LEU A 603 -20.14 -28.18 -7.66
N GLU A 604 -20.40 -28.65 -8.87
CA GLU A 604 -21.15 -29.88 -9.12
C GLU A 604 -20.20 -31.09 -9.05
N THR A 605 -19.07 -31.00 -9.74
CA THR A 605 -18.03 -32.04 -9.75
C THR A 605 -17.11 -32.02 -8.53
N GLN A 606 -17.13 -30.92 -7.75
CA GLN A 606 -16.26 -30.70 -6.59
C GLN A 606 -14.77 -30.81 -6.96
N ARG A 607 -14.38 -30.29 -8.13
CA ARG A 607 -12.97 -30.27 -8.59
C ARG A 607 -12.57 -28.90 -9.12
N GLN A 608 -11.26 -28.63 -9.09
CA GLN A 608 -10.71 -27.49 -9.80
C GLN A 608 -10.89 -27.71 -11.30
N HIS A 609 -11.46 -26.73 -11.98
CA HIS A 609 -11.71 -26.77 -13.42
C HIS A 609 -10.60 -26.07 -14.19
N TRP A 610 -10.15 -24.90 -13.73
CA TRP A 610 -9.21 -24.07 -14.47
C TRP A 610 -8.34 -23.22 -13.53
N PHE A 611 -7.13 -22.94 -14.00
CA PHE A 611 -6.17 -22.05 -13.36
C PHE A 611 -5.76 -20.97 -14.37
N ILE A 612 -5.80 -19.72 -13.93
CA ILE A 612 -5.40 -18.55 -14.70
C ILE A 612 -4.30 -17.85 -13.90
N ALA A 613 -3.07 -17.88 -14.44
CA ALA A 613 -1.95 -17.14 -13.89
C ALA A 613 -2.18 -15.63 -14.03
N ARG A 614 -1.52 -14.86 -13.16
CA ARG A 614 -1.60 -13.39 -13.10
C ARG A 614 -1.66 -12.72 -14.49
N LEU A 615 -2.70 -11.92 -14.68
CA LEU A 615 -3.03 -11.24 -15.94
C LEU A 615 -2.08 -10.06 -16.17
N ASP A 616 -1.06 -10.23 -17.01
CA ASP A 616 -0.04 -9.23 -17.34
C ASP A 616 0.72 -8.66 -16.13
N GLY A 617 0.93 -9.49 -15.10
CA GLY A 617 1.61 -9.05 -13.88
C GLY A 617 0.74 -8.18 -12.95
N ALA A 618 -0.47 -7.81 -13.36
CA ALA A 618 -1.41 -7.03 -12.56
C ALA A 618 -2.24 -7.91 -11.61
N SER A 619 -2.59 -7.36 -10.45
CA SER A 619 -3.43 -8.06 -9.47
C SER A 619 -4.91 -7.94 -9.85
N VAL A 620 -5.70 -8.97 -9.54
CA VAL A 620 -7.15 -8.93 -9.74
C VAL A 620 -7.81 -8.16 -8.60
N THR A 621 -8.47 -7.07 -8.96
CA THR A 621 -9.08 -6.15 -7.97
C THR A 621 -10.54 -6.50 -7.72
N ALA A 622 -11.30 -6.74 -8.78
CA ALA A 622 -12.70 -7.14 -8.72
C ALA A 622 -13.05 -8.14 -9.83
N ALA A 623 -13.99 -9.04 -9.57
CA ALA A 623 -14.51 -9.96 -10.58
C ALA A 623 -15.99 -10.27 -10.34
N GLY A 624 -16.65 -10.89 -11.30
CA GLY A 624 -17.99 -11.42 -11.12
C GLY A 624 -18.55 -12.11 -12.37
N PHE A 625 -19.51 -12.99 -12.15
CA PHE A 625 -20.18 -13.74 -13.21
C PHE A 625 -21.35 -12.95 -13.79
N SER A 626 -21.50 -12.98 -15.11
CA SER A 626 -22.60 -12.30 -15.80
C SER A 626 -23.95 -12.97 -15.48
N PRO A 627 -24.99 -12.23 -15.06
CA PRO A 627 -26.31 -12.80 -14.80
C PRO A 627 -27.01 -13.43 -16.01
N GLY A 628 -26.64 -13.02 -17.22
CA GLY A 628 -27.23 -13.55 -18.44
C GLY A 628 -26.60 -14.83 -18.95
N ASN A 629 -25.32 -15.03 -18.63
CA ASN A 629 -24.58 -16.25 -18.94
C ASN A 629 -23.61 -16.54 -17.79
N SER A 630 -23.97 -17.48 -16.92
CA SER A 630 -23.19 -17.87 -15.74
C SER A 630 -21.80 -18.41 -16.06
N ASN A 631 -21.52 -18.78 -17.31
CA ASN A 631 -20.20 -19.25 -17.75
C ASN A 631 -19.24 -18.09 -18.06
N VAL A 632 -19.76 -16.86 -18.16
CA VAL A 632 -18.97 -15.68 -18.47
C VAL A 632 -18.49 -15.01 -17.19
N LEU A 633 -17.17 -15.02 -16.98
CA LEU A 633 -16.50 -14.36 -15.86
C LEU A 633 -15.85 -13.06 -16.33
N ILE A 634 -16.17 -11.95 -15.68
CA ILE A 634 -15.58 -10.63 -15.95
C ILE A 634 -14.64 -10.29 -14.81
N ILE A 635 -13.42 -9.87 -15.14
CA ILE A 635 -12.34 -9.56 -14.21
C ILE A 635 -11.81 -8.16 -14.52
N SER A 636 -11.62 -7.35 -13.48
CA SER A 636 -10.90 -6.08 -13.51
C SER A 636 -9.57 -6.24 -12.78
N THR A 637 -8.53 -5.58 -13.28
CA THR A 637 -7.16 -5.65 -12.75
C THR A 637 -6.68 -4.30 -12.22
N SER A 638 -5.56 -4.30 -11.50
CA SER A 638 -4.94 -3.10 -10.94
C SER A 638 -4.39 -2.15 -12.02
N SER A 639 -4.13 -2.66 -13.23
CA SER A 639 -3.76 -1.86 -14.42
C SER A 639 -4.97 -1.23 -15.15
N ASN A 640 -6.16 -1.25 -14.53
CA ASN A 640 -7.41 -0.79 -15.13
C ASN A 640 -7.72 -1.46 -16.47
N GLN A 641 -7.39 -2.75 -16.59
CA GLN A 641 -7.79 -3.58 -17.72
C GLN A 641 -8.98 -4.46 -17.33
N ALA A 642 -9.88 -4.67 -18.30
CA ALA A 642 -11.02 -5.56 -18.18
C ALA A 642 -10.83 -6.81 -19.04
N TYR A 643 -11.06 -7.97 -18.44
CA TYR A 643 -11.00 -9.27 -19.07
C TYR A 643 -12.34 -9.98 -18.95
N VAL A 644 -12.82 -10.54 -20.05
CA VAL A 644 -13.99 -11.41 -20.15
C VAL A 644 -13.52 -12.80 -20.54
N PHE A 645 -13.87 -13.79 -19.72
CA PHE A 645 -13.51 -15.20 -19.90
C PHE A 645 -14.76 -16.05 -20.10
N ASP A 646 -14.63 -17.06 -20.95
CA ASP A 646 -15.54 -18.19 -20.99
C ASP A 646 -14.93 -19.31 -20.12
N VAL A 647 -15.54 -19.51 -18.96
CA VAL A 647 -15.06 -20.44 -17.94
C VAL A 647 -15.24 -21.88 -18.37
N GLU A 648 -16.37 -22.22 -18.98
CA GLU A 648 -16.68 -23.59 -19.42
C GLU A 648 -15.73 -24.01 -20.55
N ALA A 649 -15.48 -23.10 -21.50
CA ALA A 649 -14.57 -23.35 -22.61
C ALA A 649 -13.08 -23.19 -22.26
N LYS A 650 -12.76 -22.72 -21.04
CA LYS A 650 -11.40 -22.37 -20.57
C LYS A 650 -10.65 -21.42 -21.52
N LYS A 651 -11.35 -20.41 -22.03
CA LYS A 651 -10.83 -19.52 -23.09
C LYS A 651 -11.10 -18.06 -22.77
N LEU A 652 -10.20 -17.20 -23.24
CA LEU A 652 -10.45 -15.76 -23.29
C LEU A 652 -11.61 -15.49 -24.27
N GLY A 653 -12.62 -14.77 -23.81
CA GLY A 653 -13.81 -14.42 -24.58
C GLY A 653 -13.48 -13.52 -25.77
N GLU A 654 -14.33 -13.56 -26.79
CA GLU A 654 -14.09 -12.83 -28.05
C GLU A 654 -13.94 -11.32 -27.86
N TRP A 655 -14.71 -10.72 -26.93
CA TRP A 655 -14.61 -9.30 -26.63
C TRP A 655 -13.20 -8.90 -26.17
N SER A 656 -12.63 -9.65 -25.22
CA SER A 656 -11.33 -9.34 -24.62
C SER A 656 -10.19 -9.45 -25.61
N ARG A 657 -10.26 -10.42 -26.53
CA ARG A 657 -9.26 -10.61 -27.59
C ARG A 657 -9.08 -9.37 -28.46
N HIS A 658 -10.14 -8.58 -28.63
CA HIS A 658 -10.13 -7.40 -29.48
C HIS A 658 -9.98 -6.09 -28.70
N ASN A 659 -10.46 -6.05 -27.45
CA ASN A 659 -10.71 -4.77 -26.77
C ASN A 659 -9.85 -4.52 -25.52
N THR A 660 -9.26 -5.53 -24.87
CA THR A 660 -8.59 -5.36 -23.57
C THR A 660 -7.45 -4.35 -23.61
N PHE A 661 -6.69 -4.31 -24.71
CA PHE A 661 -5.58 -3.36 -24.90
C PHE A 661 -5.98 -2.06 -25.62
N MET A 662 -7.24 -1.96 -26.07
CA MET A 662 -7.78 -0.85 -26.85
C MET A 662 -8.90 -0.10 -26.10
N LEU A 663 -8.84 -0.10 -24.77
CA LEU A 663 -9.81 0.60 -23.92
C LEU A 663 -9.65 2.13 -24.02
N PRO A 664 -10.73 2.91 -23.83
CA PRO A 664 -10.66 4.37 -23.83
C PRO A 664 -9.65 4.89 -22.82
N ARG A 665 -8.94 5.99 -23.14
CA ARG A 665 -7.91 6.56 -22.24
C ARG A 665 -8.50 6.94 -20.89
N ARG A 666 -9.75 7.42 -20.87
CA ARG A 666 -10.49 7.72 -19.63
C ARG A 666 -10.69 6.52 -18.71
N TYR A 667 -10.72 5.30 -19.25
CA TYR A 667 -10.79 4.07 -18.46
C TYR A 667 -9.40 3.60 -18.03
N GLN A 668 -8.38 3.74 -18.88
CA GLN A 668 -6.99 3.45 -18.48
C GLN A 668 -6.54 4.37 -17.33
N ASP A 669 -6.86 5.66 -17.43
CA ASP A 669 -6.69 6.69 -16.39
C ASP A 669 -7.84 6.73 -15.38
N PHE A 670 -8.46 5.58 -15.07
CA PHE A 670 -9.58 5.56 -14.12
C PHE A 670 -9.15 6.09 -12.75
N PRO A 671 -9.90 7.04 -12.15
CA PRO A 671 -9.53 7.63 -10.87
C PRO A 671 -9.57 6.61 -9.73
N GLY A 672 -8.40 6.26 -9.20
CA GLY A 672 -8.25 5.29 -8.12
C GLY A 672 -8.45 3.85 -8.58
N GLU A 673 -8.21 2.91 -7.67
CA GLU A 673 -8.35 1.49 -7.95
C GLU A 673 -9.82 1.05 -8.06
N VAL A 674 -10.11 0.15 -8.98
CA VAL A 674 -11.41 -0.52 -9.07
C VAL A 674 -11.64 -1.39 -7.83
N ILE A 675 -12.63 -1.05 -7.02
CA ILE A 675 -12.96 -1.75 -5.76
C ILE A 675 -13.99 -2.87 -6.02
N GLY A 676 -14.89 -2.68 -6.98
CA GLY A 676 -16.00 -3.62 -7.20
C GLY A 676 -16.66 -3.55 -8.57
N LEU A 677 -17.37 -4.64 -8.88
CA LEU A 677 -18.22 -4.80 -10.06
C LEU A 677 -19.64 -5.10 -9.59
N THR A 678 -20.64 -4.49 -10.24
CA THR A 678 -22.05 -4.81 -9.99
C THR A 678 -22.81 -4.96 -11.29
N PHE A 679 -23.67 -5.98 -11.31
CA PHE A 679 -24.50 -6.33 -12.46
C PHE A 679 -25.95 -5.95 -12.17
N PRO A 680 -26.71 -5.45 -13.17
CA PRO A 680 -28.14 -5.30 -13.01
C PRO A 680 -28.78 -6.69 -12.83
N PRO A 681 -29.83 -6.82 -12.00
CA PRO A 681 -30.49 -8.10 -11.71
C PRO A 681 -31.34 -8.64 -12.87
N SER A 682 -30.96 -8.38 -14.14
CA SER A 682 -31.68 -8.81 -15.34
C SER A 682 -30.82 -9.69 -16.23
N SER A 683 -31.36 -10.84 -16.62
CA SER A 683 -30.68 -11.85 -17.44
C SER A 683 -30.34 -11.41 -18.87
N ASN A 684 -30.89 -10.30 -19.36
CA ASN A 684 -30.69 -9.87 -20.76
C ASN A 684 -29.72 -8.68 -20.90
N SER A 685 -29.05 -8.25 -19.84
CA SER A 685 -28.16 -7.08 -19.90
C SER A 685 -26.69 -7.49 -19.96
N SER A 686 -25.99 -7.02 -20.99
CA SER A 686 -24.52 -7.06 -21.12
C SER A 686 -23.81 -5.92 -20.38
N THR A 687 -24.55 -5.15 -19.57
CA THR A 687 -24.03 -3.96 -18.91
C THR A 687 -23.46 -4.27 -17.53
N VAL A 688 -22.34 -3.65 -17.20
CA VAL A 688 -21.68 -3.77 -15.90
C VAL A 688 -21.33 -2.39 -15.38
N ILE A 689 -21.53 -2.16 -14.08
CA ILE A 689 -20.98 -0.98 -13.41
C ILE A 689 -19.71 -1.40 -12.69
N ILE A 690 -18.62 -0.71 -13.02
CA ILE A 690 -17.33 -0.78 -12.36
C ILE A 690 -17.17 0.48 -11.52
N TYR A 691 -16.68 0.38 -10.29
CA TYR A 691 -16.50 1.56 -9.46
C TYR A 691 -15.23 1.52 -8.61
N SER A 692 -14.69 2.71 -8.35
CA SER A 692 -13.67 3.02 -7.36
C SER A 692 -14.26 3.94 -6.28
N ALA A 693 -13.44 4.34 -5.31
CA ALA A 693 -13.82 5.33 -4.32
C ALA A 693 -14.06 6.74 -4.91
N ARG A 694 -13.58 7.01 -6.14
CA ARG A 694 -13.58 8.35 -6.76
C ARG A 694 -14.36 8.43 -8.06
N ALA A 695 -14.69 7.31 -8.70
CA ALA A 695 -15.46 7.29 -9.93
C ALA A 695 -16.22 5.98 -10.11
N MET A 696 -17.19 5.99 -11.02
CA MET A 696 -17.81 4.79 -11.57
C MET A 696 -17.85 4.87 -13.09
N CYS A 697 -17.81 3.71 -13.73
CA CYS A 697 -17.93 3.54 -15.16
C CYS A 697 -18.99 2.48 -15.45
N LEU A 698 -19.99 2.83 -16.26
CA LEU A 698 -20.91 1.87 -16.86
C LEU A 698 -20.32 1.40 -18.20
N ILE A 699 -20.16 0.10 -18.35
CA ILE A 699 -19.64 -0.56 -19.55
C ILE A 699 -20.73 -1.44 -20.14
N ASP A 700 -20.94 -1.36 -21.45
CA ASP A 700 -21.83 -2.27 -22.18
C ASP A 700 -21.01 -3.20 -23.08
N PHE A 701 -20.76 -4.43 -22.62
CA PHE A 701 -19.97 -5.42 -23.36
C PHE A 701 -20.62 -5.87 -24.67
N GLY A 702 -21.91 -5.56 -24.89
CA GLY A 702 -22.62 -5.82 -26.14
C GLY A 702 -22.37 -4.76 -27.22
N MET A 703 -21.70 -3.65 -26.88
CA MET A 703 -21.35 -2.58 -27.81
C MET A 703 -19.86 -2.61 -28.19
N PRO A 704 -19.49 -2.19 -29.42
CA PRO A 704 -18.10 -2.04 -29.80
C PRO A 704 -17.43 -0.92 -28.99
N VAL A 705 -16.14 -1.06 -28.70
CA VAL A 705 -15.35 -0.02 -28.04
C VAL A 705 -15.08 1.09 -29.06
N GLY A 706 -15.62 2.29 -28.81
CA GLY A 706 -15.34 3.46 -29.64
C GLY A 706 -13.99 4.09 -29.27
N CYS A 707 -13.25 4.59 -30.26
CA CYS A 707 -12.09 5.44 -30.00
C CYS A 707 -12.54 6.78 -29.41
N ASP A 708 -11.82 7.27 -28.39
CA ASP A 708 -12.00 8.63 -27.87
C ASP A 708 -11.68 9.64 -29.00
N GLU A 709 -12.68 10.42 -29.45
CA GLU A 709 -12.40 11.70 -30.10
C GLU A 709 -11.90 12.66 -29.01
N ASP A 710 -10.66 13.16 -29.13
CA ASP A 710 -10.05 14.06 -28.16
C ASP A 710 -10.97 15.27 -27.85
N PRO A 711 -11.26 15.57 -26.57
CA PRO A 711 -12.12 16.68 -26.20
C PRO A 711 -11.55 18.07 -26.55
N ASP A 712 -10.25 18.17 -26.88
CA ASP A 712 -9.56 19.43 -27.12
C ASP A 712 -9.98 20.12 -28.43
N GLU A 713 -10.39 19.38 -29.48
CA GLU A 713 -10.87 20.01 -30.72
C GLU A 713 -12.26 20.66 -30.55
N LYS A 714 -13.13 20.09 -29.72
CA LYS A 714 -14.46 20.67 -29.45
C LYS A 714 -14.38 21.85 -28.49
N ALA A 715 -13.42 21.85 -27.56
CA ALA A 715 -13.21 22.97 -26.62
C ALA A 715 -12.69 24.24 -27.32
N ILE A 716 -11.85 24.09 -28.36
CA ILE A 716 -11.32 25.23 -29.13
C ILE A 716 -12.41 25.82 -30.04
N THR A 717 -13.29 24.98 -30.59
CA THR A 717 -14.37 25.44 -31.48
C THR A 717 -15.55 26.07 -30.70
N LEU A 718 -15.83 25.61 -29.47
CA LEU A 718 -16.87 26.19 -28.61
C LEU A 718 -16.47 27.52 -27.95
N LYS A 719 -15.17 27.76 -27.71
CA LYS A 719 -14.69 29.02 -27.11
C LYS A 719 -14.91 30.27 -27.99
N LYS A 720 -15.25 30.11 -29.27
CA LYS A 720 -15.61 31.23 -30.17
C LYS A 720 -17.10 31.55 -30.23
N LYS A 721 -18.00 30.79 -29.59
CA LYS A 721 -19.47 30.97 -29.79
C LYS A 721 -20.34 31.17 -28.55
N LEU A 722 -19.83 31.17 -27.32
CA LEU A 722 -20.69 31.35 -26.14
C LEU A 722 -20.17 32.38 -25.13
N LEU A 723 -20.02 33.62 -25.58
CA LEU A 723 -19.99 34.80 -24.71
C LEU A 723 -21.33 35.55 -24.84
N LYS A 724 -22.44 34.88 -24.46
CA LYS A 724 -23.76 35.44 -24.11
C LYS A 724 -24.78 34.32 -23.90
N ARG A 725 -24.97 33.92 -22.64
CA ARG A 725 -26.28 33.69 -21.96
C ARG A 725 -26.07 32.82 -20.72
N LYS A 726 -26.32 33.43 -19.56
CA LYS A 726 -26.45 32.79 -18.24
C LYS A 726 -27.87 32.23 -18.08
N LEU A 727 -27.94 31.13 -17.35
CA LEU A 727 -29.07 30.52 -16.64
C LEU A 727 -30.28 30.04 -17.48
N HIS A 728 -30.74 28.85 -17.11
CA HIS A 728 -31.85 28.03 -17.62
C HIS A 728 -31.55 27.07 -18.79
N GLU A 729 -32.16 25.88 -18.68
CA GLU A 729 -32.17 24.70 -19.56
C GLU A 729 -31.15 23.58 -19.26
N LEU A 730 -31.55 22.75 -18.29
CA LEU A 730 -31.14 21.36 -18.17
C LEU A 730 -32.28 20.50 -18.72
N GLU A 731 -32.56 20.62 -20.01
CA GLU A 731 -33.46 19.72 -20.74
C GLU A 731 -32.81 19.26 -22.04
N GLY A 732 -32.80 17.94 -22.24
CA GLY A 732 -32.88 17.32 -23.57
C GLY A 732 -31.68 17.49 -24.51
N LYS A 733 -30.54 16.84 -24.21
CA LYS A 733 -29.70 16.28 -25.30
C LYS A 733 -29.77 14.76 -25.28
N LYS A 734 -30.60 14.22 -26.19
CA LYS A 734 -30.57 12.82 -26.64
C LYS A 734 -29.21 12.56 -27.30
N GLY A 735 -28.19 12.28 -26.51
CA GLY A 735 -26.96 11.64 -26.98
C GLY A 735 -27.19 10.14 -27.06
N GLY A 736 -26.84 9.51 -28.18
CA GLY A 736 -26.87 8.05 -28.30
C GLY A 736 -26.09 7.39 -27.16
N ARG A 737 -26.57 6.23 -26.71
CA ARG A 737 -25.94 5.44 -25.64
C ARG A 737 -24.48 5.17 -26.02
N LYS A 738 -23.54 5.51 -25.13
CA LYS A 738 -22.11 5.25 -25.33
C LYS A 738 -21.74 3.94 -24.65
N ASN A 739 -20.71 3.26 -25.14
CA ASN A 739 -20.23 2.01 -24.54
C ASN A 739 -19.70 2.25 -23.11
N PHE A 740 -18.88 3.29 -22.93
CA PHE A 740 -18.35 3.70 -21.64
C PHE A 740 -18.99 5.02 -21.19
N GLU A 741 -19.71 4.98 -20.07
CA GLU A 741 -20.27 6.17 -19.42
C GLU A 741 -19.59 6.38 -18.06
N PHE A 742 -18.91 7.51 -17.89
CA PHE A 742 -18.13 7.82 -16.69
C PHE A 742 -18.87 8.81 -15.79
N CYS A 743 -18.83 8.56 -14.48
CA CYS A 743 -19.33 9.47 -13.46
C CYS A 743 -18.27 9.60 -12.35
N ALA A 744 -17.75 10.82 -12.15
CA ALA A 744 -16.80 11.10 -11.08
C ALA A 744 -17.53 11.47 -9.78
N PHE A 745 -16.99 11.03 -8.65
CA PHE A 745 -17.49 11.35 -7.33
C PHE A 745 -16.69 12.49 -6.71
N ARG A 746 -17.41 13.43 -6.09
CA ARG A 746 -16.80 14.52 -5.32
C ARG A 746 -16.34 14.04 -3.95
N GLU A 747 -17.20 13.27 -3.29
CA GLU A 747 -16.93 12.65 -1.99
C GLU A 747 -16.50 11.19 -2.17
N PRO A 748 -15.73 10.63 -1.23
CA PRO A 748 -15.42 9.20 -1.22
C PRO A 748 -16.68 8.33 -1.24
N VAL A 749 -16.74 7.38 -2.16
CA VAL A 749 -17.78 6.35 -2.23
C VAL A 749 -17.27 5.05 -1.65
N LEU A 750 -18.04 4.46 -0.74
CA LEU A 750 -17.71 3.19 -0.08
C LEU A 750 -18.31 1.99 -0.82
N TYR A 751 -19.46 2.18 -1.48
CA TYR A 751 -20.16 1.10 -2.17
C TYR A 751 -21.09 1.60 -3.28
N VAL A 752 -21.17 0.84 -4.37
CA VAL A 752 -22.15 1.02 -5.44
C VAL A 752 -22.77 -0.34 -5.76
N GLY A 753 -24.10 -0.43 -5.76
CA GLY A 753 -24.80 -1.68 -6.07
C GLY A 753 -26.17 -1.45 -6.71
N HIS A 754 -26.61 -2.38 -7.56
CA HIS A 754 -27.96 -2.34 -8.12
C HIS A 754 -28.99 -2.72 -7.06
N LEU A 755 -30.07 -1.95 -6.94
CA LEU A 755 -31.26 -2.30 -6.13
C LEU A 755 -32.32 -3.00 -6.98
N SER A 756 -32.50 -2.51 -8.21
CA SER A 756 -33.42 -3.07 -9.20
C SER A 756 -32.86 -2.89 -10.61
N LYS A 757 -33.58 -3.36 -11.63
CA LYS A 757 -33.18 -3.23 -13.04
C LYS A 757 -32.85 -1.79 -13.47
N GLY A 758 -33.46 -0.78 -12.83
CA GLY A 758 -33.30 0.63 -13.19
C GLY A 758 -32.73 1.50 -12.08
N SER A 759 -32.37 0.94 -10.93
CA SER A 759 -31.95 1.73 -9.77
C SER A 759 -30.62 1.27 -9.16
N VAL A 760 -29.79 2.24 -8.81
CA VAL A 760 -28.46 2.02 -8.22
C VAL A 760 -28.38 2.74 -6.88
N LEU A 761 -27.94 2.03 -5.85
CA LEU A 761 -27.60 2.58 -4.54
C LEU A 761 -26.13 2.98 -4.54
N VAL A 762 -25.86 4.22 -4.13
CA VAL A 762 -24.50 4.75 -3.90
C VAL A 762 -24.39 5.13 -2.43
N VAL A 763 -23.43 4.52 -1.72
CA VAL A 763 -23.12 4.86 -0.32
C VAL A 763 -21.88 5.75 -0.33
N ASP A 764 -22.07 7.06 -0.16
CA ASP A 764 -21.01 8.05 -0.04
C ASP A 764 -20.79 8.46 1.43
N LYS A 765 -19.55 8.83 1.77
CA LYS A 765 -19.23 9.39 3.09
C LYS A 765 -18.42 10.68 2.93
N PRO A 766 -19.00 11.85 3.27
CA PRO A 766 -18.30 13.12 3.15
C PRO A 766 -17.02 13.13 3.99
N TRP A 767 -15.90 13.55 3.39
CA TRP A 767 -14.61 13.49 4.08
C TRP A 767 -14.57 14.35 5.35
N LEU A 768 -15.26 15.48 5.35
CA LEU A 768 -15.33 16.38 6.51
C LEU A 768 -16.00 15.71 7.73
N GLU A 769 -17.00 14.86 7.52
CA GLU A 769 -17.63 14.09 8.60
C GLU A 769 -16.66 13.07 9.20
N VAL A 770 -15.83 12.45 8.37
CA VAL A 770 -14.81 11.48 8.81
C VAL A 770 -13.75 12.20 9.65
N VAL A 771 -13.26 13.35 9.18
CA VAL A 771 -12.28 14.17 9.88
C VAL A 771 -12.81 14.63 11.24
N ASN A 772 -14.08 15.02 11.33
CA ASN A 772 -14.68 15.44 12.60
C ASN A 772 -14.80 14.30 13.64
N ASN A 773 -14.71 13.05 13.21
CA ASN A 773 -14.74 11.87 14.08
C ASN A 773 -13.34 11.40 14.52
N PHE A 774 -12.27 12.07 14.08
CA PHE A 774 -10.92 11.80 14.56
C PHE A 774 -10.73 12.32 15.98
N ASP A 775 -9.88 11.63 16.74
CA ASP A 775 -9.67 11.94 18.15
C ASP A 775 -8.80 13.21 18.30
N ALA A 776 -7.90 13.45 17.34
CA ALA A 776 -7.12 14.67 17.22
C ALA A 776 -7.87 15.72 16.39
N GLN A 777 -7.75 16.99 16.78
CA GLN A 777 -8.29 18.10 16.01
C GLN A 777 -7.33 18.48 14.87
N PRO A 778 -7.85 18.90 13.70
CA PRO A 778 -7.03 19.37 12.60
C PRO A 778 -6.18 20.58 12.99
N VAL A 779 -4.97 20.67 12.43
CA VAL A 779 -4.08 21.80 12.66
C VAL A 779 -4.70 23.06 12.05
N HIS A 780 -4.94 24.08 12.89
CA HIS A 780 -5.65 25.30 12.50
C HIS A 780 -5.05 25.96 11.25
N ARG A 781 -5.91 26.27 10.27
CA ARG A 781 -5.56 26.98 9.04
C ARG A 781 -6.06 28.42 9.13
N HIS A 782 -5.15 29.38 9.23
CA HIS A 782 -5.52 30.79 9.02
C HIS A 782 -5.64 31.02 7.52
N ILE A 783 -6.87 30.90 6.98
CA ILE A 783 -7.15 31.21 5.58
C ILE A 783 -7.25 32.74 5.51
N TYR A 784 -6.24 33.40 4.94
CA TYR A 784 -6.33 34.84 4.68
C TYR A 784 -7.25 35.08 3.48
N GLY A 785 -8.34 35.84 3.69
CA GLY A 785 -9.19 36.37 2.62
C GLY A 785 -10.47 35.58 2.30
N THR A 786 -11.34 35.35 3.28
CA THR A 786 -12.78 35.13 3.03
C THR A 786 -13.50 36.46 2.93
#